data_AF-A0A163ZQM3-F1
#
_entry.id   AF-A0A163ZQM3-F1
#
_cell.length_a   1.000
_cell.length_b   1.000
_cell.length_c   1.000
_cell.angle_alpha   90.00
_cell.angle_beta   90.00
_cell.angle_gamma   90.00
#
_symmetry.space_group_name_H-M   'P 1'
#
loop_
_entity.id
_entity.type
_entity.pdbx_description
1 polymer ?
#
loop_
_entity_poly.entity_id
_entity_poly.type
_entity_poly.pdbx_seq_one_letter_code
_entity_poly.pdbx_strand_id
1 'polypeptide(L)'
;MKILLSLLLILIVTTVNAQELITYPLFPPNAQELNDLDFLKEELKDKQIVMLGEQTHMYDDIFEMKTRVVEYLHKQMGFKTLAMEAPVYDIWKMNQQGFSADGFNNAIFSVWSKSDQFQRLVNYIETNNIKIIGYDSQILNEQLFIEEFFDYLEKQKITLRLDADDFGIVLDGLLSNYQYEEQDIKFPAFEKELNRIIIAISKLPDTEANYHWLQSTKGLLSSAQDAYHTKNAIVTSDFTNKNLNYRDKQMAENLIQYIKRFPQEKVMVWADNIHTMYSNPNSGNVQAREFISMGRHIKEQFKDKVFSIATIHANDSLFDQTTKTLHATPIKKGSFEDQLQKQNKPYLYISSNQEAMHTPMETRLLHFVDYSSERLDLFHDGYIFLNNAPQAERNKKETDKKQLPTIPDRIMQVEGSFKGQLIDDTSKLPIAYATIILADQDIYRITDSNGYYELPFDPKTKTNSSLDVQALGYDGYTVSLHKLPSLILLKANYDVLDELIITKRLTPREVLRNAIKKKGDNHPIVPINFTRYSHNQIFKNDTKILDFQMLSKNYLQSYVELYRTTFEVQQVKWNTNKLKNIKNTDNLFNMRENPIQYSNVLHKRKYKKFKLSFIESKDPEDSNLYVIAFETERLGWNYTNKVDPSRYSGRIYINQDNYAIVKVVETWESTLDAKYLESMYKYDNSIKNIALTTAKDESTSIYKDILNDGRYYATNFSFRSHRENTYQNGEKNNFTDYVDSHLFDIKTINVERIDHEYQKRNKTLLDRVSYNQEFWNNFFKENSQYLK
;
A
#
# COMPACT_ATOMS: atom_id res chain seq x y z
N MET A 1 26.28 64.33 36.57
CA MET A 1 25.37 64.04 35.45
C MET A 1 26.07 63.47 34.22
N LYS A 2 27.15 64.08 33.69
CA LYS A 2 27.88 63.57 32.52
C LYS A 2 28.52 62.18 32.72
N ILE A 3 29.09 61.91 33.90
CA ILE A 3 29.68 60.59 34.22
C ILE A 3 28.61 59.50 34.33
N LEU A 4 27.42 59.85 34.84
CA LEU A 4 26.29 58.91 34.94
C LEU A 4 25.72 58.57 33.55
N LEU A 5 25.65 59.56 32.64
CA LEU A 5 25.25 59.32 31.25
C LEU A 5 26.29 58.50 30.47
N SER A 6 27.59 58.72 30.71
CA SER A 6 28.65 57.92 30.09
C SER A 6 28.67 56.47 30.57
N LEU A 7 28.42 56.24 31.87
CA LEU A 7 28.25 54.88 32.42
C LEU A 7 26.97 54.21 31.90
N LEU A 8 25.86 54.95 31.76
CA LEU A 8 24.64 54.41 31.16
C LEU A 8 24.83 54.07 29.68
N LEU A 9 25.60 54.88 28.93
CA LEU A 9 25.90 54.62 27.52
C LEU A 9 26.82 53.40 27.35
N ILE A 10 27.79 53.21 28.25
CA ILE A 10 28.67 52.01 28.25
C ILE A 10 27.89 50.76 28.69
N LEU A 11 26.91 50.90 29.60
CA LEU A 11 25.99 49.81 29.96
C LEU A 11 25.02 49.46 28.81
N ILE A 12 24.59 50.44 28.01
CA ILE A 12 23.73 50.23 26.84
C ILE A 12 24.51 49.64 25.65
N VAL A 13 25.78 50.02 25.48
CA VAL A 13 26.65 49.49 24.41
C VAL A 13 27.12 48.06 24.72
N THR A 14 27.14 47.63 25.98
CA THR A 14 27.44 46.24 26.35
C THR A 14 26.24 45.28 26.29
N THR A 15 25.01 45.79 26.12
CA THR A 15 23.79 44.97 26.00
C THR A 15 23.31 44.75 24.57
N VAL A 16 24.07 45.17 23.54
CA VAL A 16 23.75 44.91 22.13
C VAL A 16 24.95 44.29 21.41
N ASN A 17 25.49 43.21 21.96
CA ASN A 17 26.10 42.19 21.12
C ASN A 17 25.03 41.13 20.92
N ALA A 18 24.43 41.08 19.72
CA ALA A 18 23.82 39.84 19.29
C ALA A 18 24.94 38.79 19.29
N GLN A 19 24.89 37.86 20.25
CA GLN A 19 25.91 36.82 20.37
C GLN A 19 25.93 36.00 19.08
N GLU A 20 27.11 35.78 18.53
CA GLU A 20 27.26 34.98 17.31
C GLU A 20 26.77 33.56 17.54
N LEU A 21 26.01 33.04 16.57
CA LEU A 21 25.53 31.67 16.56
C LEU A 21 26.70 30.72 16.32
N ILE A 22 26.98 29.86 17.30
CA ILE A 22 28.04 28.84 17.23
C ILE A 22 27.54 27.66 16.41
N THR A 23 28.34 27.25 15.43
CA THR A 23 28.05 26.13 14.52
C THR A 23 29.26 25.21 14.37
N TYR A 24 28.99 23.96 14.05
CA TYR A 24 30.00 22.92 13.83
C TYR A 24 29.89 22.42 12.39
N PRO A 25 30.91 22.60 11.55
CA PRO A 25 30.89 22.08 10.19
C PRO A 25 30.78 20.56 10.16
N LEU A 26 29.91 20.04 9.29
CA LEU A 26 29.76 18.61 9.04
C LEU A 26 30.31 18.25 7.65
N PHE A 27 30.72 17.00 7.49
CA PHE A 27 30.99 16.41 6.19
C PHE A 27 29.70 16.19 5.39
N PRO A 28 29.82 15.98 4.07
CA PRO A 28 28.66 15.71 3.22
C PRO A 28 27.83 14.48 3.65
N PRO A 29 26.53 14.43 3.31
CA PRO A 29 25.64 13.31 3.65
C PRO A 29 26.12 11.93 3.18
N ASN A 30 26.80 11.85 2.03
CA ASN A 30 27.34 10.61 1.49
C ASN A 30 28.71 10.20 2.08
N ALA A 31 29.30 11.01 2.98
CA ALA A 31 30.58 10.73 3.60
C ALA A 31 30.52 9.46 4.48
N GLN A 32 31.62 8.72 4.51
CA GLN A 32 31.78 7.50 5.31
C GLN A 32 32.47 7.79 6.64
N GLU A 33 33.27 8.85 6.69
CA GLU A 33 33.87 9.36 7.91
C GLU A 33 32.80 9.95 8.85
N LEU A 34 33.00 9.74 10.16
CA LEU A 34 32.05 10.15 11.21
C LEU A 34 32.70 10.95 12.35
N ASN A 35 33.97 11.33 12.24
CA ASN A 35 34.71 12.06 13.27
C ASN A 35 34.28 13.53 13.39
N ASP A 36 33.66 14.09 12.35
CA ASP A 36 32.96 15.38 12.42
C ASP A 36 31.76 15.34 13.38
N LEU A 37 31.22 14.17 13.70
CA LEU A 37 30.14 13.95 14.66
C LEU A 37 30.62 13.71 16.11
N ASP A 38 31.93 13.81 16.39
CA ASP A 38 32.49 13.50 17.72
C ASP A 38 31.91 14.38 18.84
N PHE A 39 31.46 15.60 18.52
CA PHE A 39 30.79 16.50 19.46
C PHE A 39 29.51 15.88 20.08
N LEU A 40 28.86 14.94 19.39
CA LEU A 40 27.66 14.26 19.89
C LEU A 40 27.92 13.43 21.15
N LYS A 41 29.16 13.03 21.45
CA LYS A 41 29.50 12.32 22.69
C LYS A 41 29.15 13.12 23.93
N GLU A 42 29.44 14.42 23.91
CA GLU A 42 29.15 15.31 25.03
C GLU A 42 27.68 15.76 25.04
N GLU A 43 27.12 16.12 23.88
CA GLU A 43 25.69 16.52 23.74
C GLU A 43 24.74 15.41 24.21
N LEU A 44 25.04 14.16 23.83
CA LEU A 44 24.19 13.00 24.10
C LEU A 44 24.62 12.20 25.34
N LYS A 45 25.44 12.81 26.21
CA LYS A 45 25.83 12.20 27.47
C LYS A 45 24.60 11.86 28.31
N ASP A 46 24.58 10.64 28.83
CA ASP A 46 23.48 10.08 29.65
C ASP A 46 22.11 10.01 28.95
N LYS A 47 22.04 10.27 27.64
CA LYS A 47 20.80 10.16 26.85
C LYS A 47 20.54 8.70 26.49
N GLN A 48 19.26 8.34 26.61
CA GLN A 48 18.75 7.02 26.27
C GLN A 48 17.99 7.03 24.95
N ILE A 49 17.32 8.15 24.63
CA ILE A 49 16.42 8.28 23.49
C ILE A 49 16.93 9.44 22.64
N VAL A 50 17.24 9.18 21.37
CA VAL A 50 17.66 10.21 20.43
C VAL A 50 16.68 10.23 19.28
N MET A 51 15.90 11.31 19.19
CA MET A 51 14.94 11.54 18.13
C MET A 51 15.58 12.32 16.98
N LEU A 52 15.49 11.78 15.78
CA LEU A 52 16.06 12.31 14.55
C LEU A 52 14.91 12.75 13.65
N GLY A 53 14.60 14.04 13.68
CA GLY A 53 13.58 14.70 12.87
C GLY A 53 14.05 15.00 11.45
N GLU A 54 13.15 14.93 10.48
CA GLU A 54 13.34 15.44 9.11
C GLU A 54 12.30 16.52 8.77
N GLN A 55 12.69 17.62 8.11
CA GLN A 55 11.76 18.73 7.86
C GLN A 55 10.58 18.34 6.96
N THR A 56 10.82 17.40 6.04
CA THR A 56 9.78 16.70 5.27
C THR A 56 10.34 15.36 4.78
N HIS A 57 9.47 14.43 4.39
CA HIS A 57 9.86 13.12 3.80
C HIS A 57 10.29 13.18 2.32
N MET A 58 11.00 14.25 1.90
CA MET A 58 11.21 14.55 0.48
C MET A 58 12.67 14.72 0.05
N TYR A 59 13.63 14.75 0.96
CA TYR A 59 15.01 15.14 0.64
C TYR A 59 16.00 14.02 0.95
N ASP A 60 16.67 13.52 -0.08
CA ASP A 60 17.58 12.37 0.04
C ASP A 60 18.78 12.66 0.92
N ASP A 61 19.39 13.84 0.77
CA ASP A 61 20.54 14.26 1.58
C ASP A 61 20.18 14.31 3.08
N ILE A 62 18.92 14.58 3.43
CA ILE A 62 18.47 14.53 4.81
C ILE A 62 18.44 13.08 5.31
N PHE A 63 17.95 12.14 4.49
CA PHE A 63 17.97 10.71 4.82
C PHE A 63 19.40 10.19 4.98
N GLU A 64 20.33 10.54 4.07
CA GLU A 64 21.74 10.14 4.20
C GLU A 64 22.39 10.76 5.44
N MET A 65 22.13 12.04 5.72
CA MET A 65 22.70 12.71 6.90
C MET A 65 22.19 12.08 8.19
N LYS A 66 20.88 11.80 8.30
CA LYS A 66 20.32 11.04 9.43
C LYS A 66 20.90 9.64 9.52
N THR A 67 21.16 9.00 8.38
CA THR A 67 21.85 7.69 8.32
C THR A 67 23.25 7.79 8.93
N ARG A 68 24.04 8.82 8.59
CA ARG A 68 25.37 9.05 9.22
C ARG A 68 25.26 9.20 10.74
N VAL A 69 24.25 9.92 11.23
CA VAL A 69 24.00 10.03 12.67
C VAL A 69 23.66 8.67 13.28
N VAL A 70 22.77 7.88 12.67
CA VAL A 70 22.46 6.51 13.12
C VAL A 70 23.71 5.64 13.16
N GLU A 71 24.54 5.69 12.12
CA GLU A 71 25.80 4.94 12.08
C GLU A 71 26.73 5.33 13.24
N TYR A 72 26.87 6.63 13.50
CA TYR A 72 27.69 7.15 14.59
C TYR A 72 27.16 6.74 15.96
N LEU A 73 25.86 6.89 16.21
CA LEU A 73 25.22 6.49 17.47
C LEU A 73 25.38 4.99 17.74
N HIS A 74 25.26 4.16 16.70
CA HIS A 74 25.50 2.73 16.80
C HIS A 74 26.97 2.42 17.09
N LYS A 75 27.90 2.90 16.25
CA LYS A 75 29.34 2.57 16.31
C LYS A 75 30.02 3.12 17.56
N GLN A 76 29.67 4.33 17.98
CA GLN A 76 30.42 5.09 18.99
C GLN A 76 29.69 5.21 20.34
N MET A 77 28.36 5.06 20.37
CA MET A 77 27.56 5.40 21.57
C MET A 77 26.66 4.26 22.08
N GLY A 78 26.68 3.11 21.41
CA GLY A 78 26.05 1.87 21.85
C GLY A 78 24.53 1.81 21.63
N PHE A 79 23.97 2.64 20.74
CA PHE A 79 22.57 2.55 20.35
C PHE A 79 22.35 1.36 19.43
N LYS A 80 21.44 0.44 19.78
CA LYS A 80 21.21 -0.82 19.03
C LYS A 80 19.79 -1.00 18.51
N THR A 81 18.88 -0.12 18.92
CA THR A 81 17.48 -0.16 18.53
C THR A 81 17.14 1.08 17.73
N LEU A 82 16.58 0.88 16.53
CA LEU A 82 16.02 1.93 15.69
C LEU A 82 14.50 1.78 15.67
N ALA A 83 13.83 2.78 16.22
CA ALA A 83 12.40 2.96 16.15
C ALA A 83 12.07 3.79 14.90
N MET A 84 11.31 3.20 13.97
CA MET A 84 10.90 3.83 12.72
C MET A 84 9.47 4.36 12.84
N GLU A 85 9.19 5.53 12.28
CA GLU A 85 7.84 6.06 12.04
C GLU A 85 7.10 5.17 11.01
N ALA A 86 6.83 3.94 11.40
CA ALA A 86 6.22 2.89 10.60
C ALA A 86 5.24 2.09 11.48
N PRO A 87 4.23 1.44 10.88
CA PRO A 87 3.24 0.66 11.61
C PRO A 87 3.84 -0.34 12.59
N VAL A 88 3.34 -0.36 13.83
CA VAL A 88 3.72 -1.37 14.83
C VAL A 88 3.46 -2.79 14.29
N TYR A 89 2.31 -3.00 13.65
CA TYR A 89 1.89 -4.32 13.16
C TYR A 89 2.79 -4.82 12.03
N ASP A 90 3.02 -4.01 11.00
CA ASP A 90 3.77 -4.44 9.82
C ASP A 90 5.25 -4.71 10.15
N ILE A 91 5.88 -3.88 11.00
CA ILE A 91 7.24 -4.14 11.48
C ILE A 91 7.31 -5.40 12.35
N TRP A 92 6.33 -5.62 13.23
CA TRP A 92 6.25 -6.85 14.02
C TRP A 92 6.16 -8.09 13.13
N LYS A 93 5.31 -8.06 12.09
CA LYS A 93 5.17 -9.15 11.12
C LYS A 93 6.44 -9.41 10.33
N MET A 94 7.11 -8.35 9.88
CA MET A 94 8.41 -8.45 9.23
C MET A 94 9.44 -9.12 10.17
N ASN A 95 9.53 -8.67 11.42
CA ASN A 95 10.47 -9.24 12.40
C ASN A 95 10.18 -10.73 12.69
N GLN A 96 8.92 -11.18 12.67
CA GLN A 96 8.58 -12.60 12.82
C GLN A 96 9.11 -13.48 11.68
N GLN A 97 9.26 -12.91 10.49
CA GLN A 97 9.80 -13.59 9.31
C GLN A 97 11.33 -13.48 9.21
N GLY A 98 11.95 -12.67 10.08
CA GLY A 98 13.34 -12.29 10.00
C GLY A 98 13.55 -11.03 9.14
N PHE A 99 14.52 -10.20 9.53
CA PHE A 99 14.84 -9.00 8.77
C PHE A 99 15.37 -9.36 7.38
N SER A 100 14.86 -8.67 6.37
CA SER A 100 15.45 -8.59 5.03
C SER A 100 15.21 -7.19 4.48
N ALA A 101 16.10 -6.69 3.62
CA ALA A 101 15.93 -5.38 3.00
C ALA A 101 14.57 -5.21 2.28
N ASP A 102 14.08 -6.27 1.64
CA ASP A 102 12.77 -6.26 0.97
C ASP A 102 11.60 -6.34 1.96
N GLY A 103 11.71 -7.20 2.97
CA GLY A 103 10.71 -7.30 4.05
C GLY A 103 10.53 -5.96 4.76
N PHE A 104 11.64 -5.28 5.09
CA PHE A 104 11.62 -3.98 5.74
C PHE A 104 11.02 -2.90 4.83
N ASN A 105 11.42 -2.85 3.56
CA ASN A 105 10.87 -1.86 2.61
C ASN A 105 9.37 -2.05 2.34
N ASN A 106 8.85 -3.27 2.45
CA ASN A 106 7.41 -3.56 2.37
C ASN A 106 6.65 -3.21 3.67
N ALA A 107 7.35 -3.07 4.80
CA ALA A 107 6.78 -2.80 6.11
C ALA A 107 6.86 -1.32 6.54
N ILE A 108 7.42 -0.44 5.70
CA ILE A 108 7.53 1.01 5.96
C ILE A 108 6.85 1.83 4.85
N PHE A 109 6.59 3.11 5.12
CA PHE A 109 5.97 3.99 4.15
C PHE A 109 6.85 4.22 2.91
N SER A 110 6.19 4.33 1.76
CA SER A 110 6.85 4.44 0.46
C SER A 110 7.64 5.74 0.25
N VAL A 111 7.48 6.71 1.14
CA VAL A 111 8.30 7.93 1.16
C VAL A 111 9.78 7.62 1.44
N TRP A 112 10.06 6.59 2.23
CA TRP A 112 11.43 6.12 2.51
C TRP A 112 11.81 4.91 1.67
N SER A 113 10.95 3.88 1.59
CA SER A 113 11.34 2.61 0.95
C SER A 113 11.61 2.72 -0.56
N LYS A 114 11.18 3.81 -1.20
CA LYS A 114 11.45 4.11 -2.61
C LYS A 114 12.60 5.11 -2.83
N SER A 115 13.24 5.64 -1.79
CA SER A 115 14.44 6.48 -1.93
C SER A 115 15.68 5.60 -2.03
N ASP A 116 16.56 5.90 -2.98
CA ASP A 116 17.84 5.21 -3.16
C ASP A 116 18.78 5.47 -1.98
N GLN A 117 18.82 6.71 -1.53
CA GLN A 117 19.68 7.18 -0.45
C GLN A 117 19.26 6.58 0.88
N PHE A 118 17.95 6.38 1.08
CA PHE A 118 17.47 5.63 2.25
C PHE A 118 17.95 4.17 2.25
N GLN A 119 18.30 3.57 1.11
CA GLN A 119 18.80 2.19 1.08
C GLN A 119 20.17 2.04 1.76
N ARG A 120 20.95 3.12 1.92
CA ARG A 120 22.14 3.10 2.76
C ARG A 120 21.80 2.67 4.18
N LEU A 121 20.73 3.22 4.76
CA LEU A 121 20.26 2.84 6.09
C LEU A 121 19.77 1.40 6.10
N VAL A 122 18.97 0.99 5.11
CA VAL A 122 18.43 -0.38 5.01
C VAL A 122 19.56 -1.41 5.01
N ASN A 123 20.57 -1.20 4.16
CA ASN A 123 21.75 -2.06 4.06
C ASN A 123 22.56 -2.05 5.37
N TYR A 124 22.66 -0.89 6.02
CA TYR A 124 23.36 -0.77 7.30
C TYR A 124 22.65 -1.53 8.42
N ILE A 125 21.32 -1.45 8.49
CA ILE A 125 20.48 -2.21 9.43
C ILE A 125 20.72 -3.70 9.24
N GLU A 126 20.65 -4.18 8.00
CA GLU A 126 20.83 -5.60 7.66
C GLU A 126 22.23 -6.09 8.06
N THR A 127 23.26 -5.36 7.63
CA THR A 127 24.67 -5.73 7.85
C THR A 127 25.04 -5.76 9.34
N ASN A 128 24.45 -4.88 10.14
CA ASN A 128 24.79 -4.74 11.55
C ASN A 128 23.74 -5.36 12.50
N ASN A 129 22.71 -5.99 11.95
CA ASN A 129 21.60 -6.57 12.71
C ASN A 129 21.00 -5.59 13.73
N ILE A 130 20.74 -4.35 13.29
CA ILE A 130 20.10 -3.33 14.14
C ILE A 130 18.67 -3.76 14.42
N LYS A 131 18.26 -3.71 15.69
CA LYS A 131 16.88 -4.07 16.09
C LYS A 131 15.92 -2.99 15.59
N ILE A 132 14.91 -3.39 14.81
CA ILE A 132 13.91 -2.48 14.26
C ILE A 132 12.58 -2.63 15.00
N ILE A 133 11.97 -1.50 15.36
CA ILE A 133 10.60 -1.44 15.86
C ILE A 133 9.79 -0.38 15.11
N GLY A 134 8.50 -0.63 14.93
CA GLY A 134 7.54 0.37 14.49
C GLY A 134 6.87 0.99 15.71
N TYR A 135 6.42 2.24 15.59
CA TYR A 135 5.63 2.90 16.61
C TYR A 135 4.41 3.65 16.07
N ASP A 136 4.19 3.66 14.76
CA ASP A 136 3.01 4.30 14.14
C ASP A 136 1.71 3.51 14.44
N SER A 137 0.60 4.23 14.54
CA SER A 137 -0.74 3.67 14.75
C SER A 137 -1.40 3.17 13.45
N GLN A 138 -0.92 3.64 12.30
CA GLN A 138 -1.42 3.22 10.99
C GLN A 138 -1.07 1.75 10.68
N ILE A 139 -1.69 1.20 9.64
CA ILE A 139 -1.50 -0.18 9.15
C ILE A 139 -1.29 -0.13 7.64
N LEU A 140 -0.29 -0.86 7.12
CA LEU A 140 -0.04 -0.97 5.67
C LEU A 140 -0.70 -2.21 5.07
N ASN A 141 -0.59 -3.37 5.72
CA ASN A 141 -1.19 -4.61 5.23
C ASN A 141 -2.59 -4.84 5.83
N GLU A 142 -3.53 -4.01 5.40
CA GLU A 142 -4.88 -3.86 5.98
C GLU A 142 -5.70 -5.15 5.94
N GLN A 143 -5.73 -5.83 4.78
CA GLN A 143 -6.51 -7.05 4.62
C GLN A 143 -5.98 -8.17 5.52
N LEU A 144 -4.65 -8.36 5.55
CA LEU A 144 -4.03 -9.34 6.43
C LEU A 144 -4.30 -9.00 7.89
N PHE A 145 -4.14 -7.73 8.27
CA PHE A 145 -4.44 -7.25 9.62
C PHE A 145 -5.87 -7.57 10.04
N ILE A 146 -6.86 -7.29 9.18
CA ILE A 146 -8.28 -7.53 9.49
C ILE A 146 -8.53 -9.02 9.73
N GLU A 147 -8.05 -9.90 8.85
CA GLU A 147 -8.24 -11.35 9.03
C GLU A 147 -7.58 -11.84 10.31
N GLU A 148 -6.30 -11.52 10.50
CA GLU A 148 -5.58 -11.98 11.67
C GLU A 148 -6.10 -11.38 12.97
N PHE A 149 -6.67 -10.17 12.95
CA PHE A 149 -7.31 -9.57 14.10
C PHE A 149 -8.49 -10.42 14.57
N PHE A 150 -9.36 -10.84 13.64
CA PHE A 150 -10.48 -11.73 13.97
C PHE A 150 -9.98 -13.11 14.46
N ASP A 151 -8.98 -13.69 13.80
CA ASP A 151 -8.38 -14.97 14.21
C ASP A 151 -7.76 -14.88 15.61
N TYR A 152 -7.10 -13.76 15.91
CA TYR A 152 -6.52 -13.51 17.22
C TYR A 152 -7.61 -13.38 18.30
N LEU A 153 -8.69 -12.64 18.05
CA LEU A 153 -9.80 -12.54 18.98
C LEU A 153 -10.44 -13.90 19.25
N GLU A 154 -10.65 -14.72 18.21
CA GLU A 154 -11.16 -16.08 18.36
C GLU A 154 -10.22 -16.96 19.19
N LYS A 155 -8.92 -16.96 18.86
CA LYS A 155 -7.88 -17.72 19.58
C LYS A 155 -7.82 -17.35 21.05
N GLN A 156 -7.94 -16.05 21.38
CA GLN A 156 -7.94 -15.56 22.77
C GLN A 156 -9.32 -15.64 23.45
N LYS A 157 -10.34 -16.17 22.75
CA LYS A 157 -11.73 -16.27 23.24
C LYS A 157 -12.32 -14.91 23.63
N ILE A 158 -11.93 -13.84 22.93
CA ILE A 158 -12.48 -12.50 23.08
C ILE A 158 -13.65 -12.36 22.12
N THR A 159 -14.86 -12.65 22.60
CA THR A 159 -16.08 -12.55 21.78
C THR A 159 -16.39 -11.11 21.41
N LEU A 160 -16.62 -10.82 20.13
CA LEU A 160 -17.11 -9.53 19.64
C LEU A 160 -18.59 -9.35 20.01
N ARG A 161 -18.98 -8.17 20.50
CA ARG A 161 -20.37 -7.83 20.85
C ARG A 161 -21.15 -7.16 19.72
N LEU A 162 -20.45 -6.71 18.70
CA LEU A 162 -21.00 -6.17 17.47
C LEU A 162 -21.02 -7.27 16.40
N ASP A 163 -21.80 -7.08 15.34
CA ASP A 163 -21.78 -8.00 14.20
C ASP A 163 -20.38 -8.01 13.56
N ALA A 164 -19.82 -9.19 13.32
CA ALA A 164 -18.45 -9.34 12.85
C ALA A 164 -18.26 -8.90 11.40
N ASP A 165 -19.29 -9.05 10.55
CA ASP A 165 -19.22 -8.55 9.18
C ASP A 165 -19.24 -7.02 9.21
N ASP A 166 -20.15 -6.41 9.97
CA ASP A 166 -20.27 -4.96 10.12
C ASP A 166 -19.00 -4.34 10.70
N PHE A 167 -18.42 -4.99 11.71
CA PHE A 167 -17.15 -4.56 12.29
C PHE A 167 -16.03 -4.62 11.25
N GLY A 168 -15.92 -5.73 10.52
CA GLY A 168 -14.92 -5.88 9.47
C GLY A 168 -15.10 -4.89 8.31
N ILE A 169 -16.33 -4.51 7.98
CA ILE A 169 -16.61 -3.47 6.96
C ILE A 169 -16.17 -2.10 7.46
N VAL A 170 -16.39 -1.78 8.73
CA VAL A 170 -15.89 -0.52 9.32
C VAL A 170 -14.36 -0.50 9.34
N LEU A 171 -13.71 -1.62 9.67
CA LEU A 171 -12.24 -1.73 9.61
C LEU A 171 -11.70 -1.50 8.18
N ASP A 172 -12.34 -2.11 7.19
CA ASP A 172 -11.96 -1.95 5.77
C ASP A 172 -12.02 -0.47 5.34
N GLY A 173 -13.13 0.22 5.63
CA GLY A 173 -13.26 1.66 5.34
C GLY A 173 -12.26 2.52 6.08
N LEU A 174 -12.06 2.23 7.37
CA LEU A 174 -11.16 2.96 8.26
C LEU A 174 -9.70 2.82 7.84
N LEU A 175 -9.24 1.60 7.54
CA LEU A 175 -7.84 1.36 7.23
C LEU A 175 -7.51 1.80 5.80
N SER A 176 -8.36 1.48 4.81
CA SER A 176 -8.08 1.76 3.40
C SER A 176 -8.17 3.23 3.01
N ASN A 177 -9.09 3.98 3.64
CA ASN A 177 -9.38 5.36 3.22
C ASN A 177 -9.29 6.37 4.37
N TYR A 178 -8.97 5.92 5.58
CA TYR A 178 -8.92 6.76 6.77
C TYR A 178 -10.23 7.52 7.00
N GLN A 179 -11.36 6.85 6.74
CA GLN A 179 -12.71 7.38 6.87
C GLN A 179 -13.57 6.50 7.78
N TYR A 180 -14.37 7.14 8.63
CA TYR A 180 -15.33 6.44 9.48
C TYR A 180 -16.76 6.67 8.98
N GLU A 181 -17.38 5.65 8.38
CA GLU A 181 -18.78 5.69 7.96
C GLU A 181 -19.71 5.08 9.02
N GLU A 182 -20.60 5.90 9.59
CA GLU A 182 -21.55 5.47 10.63
C GLU A 182 -22.79 4.69 10.11
N GLN A 183 -22.72 4.11 8.91
CA GLN A 183 -23.85 3.40 8.31
C GLN A 183 -24.10 2.04 8.96
N ASP A 184 -23.03 1.26 9.18
CA ASP A 184 -23.10 -0.07 9.79
C ASP A 184 -23.02 -0.01 11.32
N ILE A 185 -22.06 0.73 11.84
CA ILE A 185 -21.83 0.86 13.28
C ILE A 185 -21.62 2.34 13.61
N LYS A 186 -22.43 2.85 14.53
CA LYS A 186 -22.24 4.20 15.08
C LYS A 186 -20.91 4.28 15.81
N PHE A 187 -20.18 5.38 15.63
CA PHE A 187 -18.84 5.55 16.20
C PHE A 187 -18.79 5.28 17.72
N PRO A 188 -19.74 5.78 18.55
CA PRO A 188 -19.71 5.48 19.98
C PRO A 188 -19.82 3.99 20.34
N ALA A 189 -20.52 3.20 19.51
CA ALA A 189 -20.63 1.75 19.72
C ALA A 189 -19.33 1.03 19.35
N PHE A 190 -18.71 1.43 18.24
CA PHE A 190 -17.43 0.91 17.78
C PHE A 190 -16.29 1.25 18.76
N GLU A 191 -16.19 2.51 19.16
CA GLU A 191 -15.23 2.98 20.16
C GLU A 191 -15.38 2.22 21.49
N LYS A 192 -16.61 2.05 21.97
CA LYS A 192 -16.88 1.28 23.20
C LYS A 192 -16.43 -0.17 23.06
N GLU A 193 -16.65 -0.78 21.90
CA GLU A 193 -16.26 -2.17 21.65
C GLU A 193 -14.73 -2.33 21.55
N LEU A 194 -14.04 -1.42 20.84
CA LEU A 194 -12.57 -1.41 20.81
C LEU A 194 -11.97 -1.21 22.20
N ASN A 195 -12.49 -0.28 23.00
CA ASN A 195 -12.05 -0.11 24.39
C ASN A 195 -12.23 -1.38 25.22
N ARG A 196 -13.36 -2.09 25.05
CA ARG A 196 -13.58 -3.38 25.72
C ARG A 196 -12.55 -4.43 25.28
N ILE A 197 -12.25 -4.50 23.98
CA ILE A 197 -11.26 -5.44 23.44
C ILE A 197 -9.87 -5.09 24.00
N ILE A 198 -9.47 -3.82 24.01
CA ILE A 198 -8.20 -3.35 24.61
C ILE A 198 -8.10 -3.79 26.07
N ILE A 199 -9.17 -3.61 26.87
CA ILE A 199 -9.22 -4.04 28.28
C ILE A 199 -9.16 -5.57 28.40
N ALA A 200 -9.71 -6.32 27.45
CA ALA A 200 -9.63 -7.78 27.47
C ALA A 200 -8.20 -8.25 27.15
N ILE A 201 -7.56 -7.68 26.13
CA ILE A 201 -6.19 -8.00 25.74
C ILE A 201 -5.20 -7.63 26.86
N SER A 202 -5.38 -6.48 27.53
CA SER A 202 -4.48 -6.04 28.60
C SER A 202 -4.48 -6.93 29.84
N LYS A 203 -5.47 -7.83 29.98
CA LYS A 203 -5.56 -8.83 31.05
C LYS A 203 -4.92 -10.17 30.66
N LEU A 204 -4.53 -10.35 29.40
CA LEU A 204 -3.82 -11.54 28.94
C LEU A 204 -2.37 -11.52 29.45
N PRO A 205 -1.69 -12.68 29.49
CA PRO A 205 -0.27 -12.73 29.84
C PRO A 205 0.58 -11.84 28.92
N ASP A 206 1.61 -11.19 29.49
CA ASP A 206 2.55 -10.37 28.73
C ASP A 206 3.46 -11.25 27.86
N THR A 207 2.99 -11.54 26.65
CA THR A 207 3.73 -12.24 25.60
C THR A 207 3.98 -11.27 24.45
N GLU A 208 5.00 -11.55 23.63
CA GLU A 208 5.27 -10.74 22.42
C GLU A 208 4.03 -10.53 21.57
N ALA A 209 3.25 -11.59 21.32
CA ALA A 209 2.04 -11.49 20.51
C ALA A 209 0.98 -10.60 21.16
N ASN A 210 0.69 -10.80 22.45
CA ASN A 210 -0.34 -10.02 23.15
C ASN A 210 0.06 -8.55 23.29
N TYR A 211 1.35 -8.26 23.49
CA TYR A 211 1.89 -6.90 23.50
C TYR A 211 1.63 -6.19 22.17
N HIS A 212 2.01 -6.80 21.04
CA HIS A 212 1.83 -6.19 19.73
C HIS A 212 0.35 -6.04 19.37
N TRP A 213 -0.49 -7.05 19.63
CA TRP A 213 -1.93 -6.92 19.43
C TRP A 213 -2.57 -5.85 20.31
N LEU A 214 -2.10 -5.66 21.56
CA LEU A 214 -2.57 -4.57 22.41
C LEU A 214 -2.22 -3.21 21.79
N GLN A 215 -0.97 -3.00 21.36
CA GLN A 215 -0.55 -1.74 20.74
C GLN A 215 -1.27 -1.50 19.40
N SER A 216 -1.38 -2.52 18.54
CA SER A 216 -2.09 -2.39 17.26
C SER A 216 -3.59 -2.14 17.45
N THR A 217 -4.24 -2.71 18.47
CA THR A 217 -5.65 -2.43 18.77
C THR A 217 -5.85 -1.00 19.32
N LYS A 218 -4.91 -0.50 20.14
CA LYS A 218 -4.89 0.92 20.53
C LYS A 218 -4.64 1.83 19.31
N GLY A 219 -3.76 1.42 18.39
CA GLY A 219 -3.54 2.05 17.09
C GLY A 219 -4.82 2.20 16.30
N LEU A 220 -5.56 1.10 16.15
CA LEU A 220 -6.85 1.07 15.48
C LEU A 220 -7.87 2.03 16.12
N LEU A 221 -7.93 2.11 17.45
CA LEU A 221 -8.79 3.07 18.15
C LEU A 221 -8.36 4.52 17.87
N SER A 222 -7.05 4.80 17.90
CA SER A 222 -6.51 6.13 17.56
C SER A 222 -6.87 6.53 16.13
N SER A 223 -6.68 5.64 15.14
CA SER A 223 -7.08 5.90 13.76
C SER A 223 -8.58 6.12 13.62
N ALA A 224 -9.42 5.36 14.34
CA ALA A 224 -10.86 5.56 14.33
C ALA A 224 -11.27 6.94 14.89
N GLN A 225 -10.65 7.35 16.00
CA GLN A 225 -10.89 8.65 16.62
C GLN A 225 -10.47 9.79 15.69
N ASP A 226 -9.31 9.67 15.06
CA ASP A 226 -8.83 10.65 14.09
C ASP A 226 -9.78 10.74 12.89
N ALA A 227 -10.07 9.62 12.22
CA ALA A 227 -10.97 9.57 11.07
C ALA A 227 -12.38 10.11 11.35
N TYR A 228 -12.88 9.97 12.59
CA TYR A 228 -14.21 10.44 12.98
C TYR A 228 -14.23 11.92 13.41
N HIS A 229 -13.21 12.39 14.12
CA HIS A 229 -13.18 13.75 14.65
C HIS A 229 -12.57 14.77 13.68
N THR A 230 -11.75 14.31 12.74
CA THR A 230 -11.11 15.15 11.72
C THR A 230 -12.07 15.37 10.55
N LYS A 231 -12.78 16.51 10.57
CA LYS A 231 -13.81 16.85 9.56
C LYS A 231 -13.33 17.74 8.42
N ASN A 232 -12.16 18.35 8.56
CA ASN A 232 -11.59 19.24 7.54
C ASN A 232 -10.27 18.65 7.04
N ALA A 233 -10.14 18.51 5.72
CA ALA A 233 -8.85 18.22 5.10
C ALA A 233 -7.84 19.32 5.46
N ILE A 234 -6.58 18.94 5.64
CA ILE A 234 -5.48 19.89 5.75
C ILE A 234 -5.33 20.56 4.37
N VAL A 235 -5.82 21.79 4.25
CA VAL A 235 -5.65 22.57 3.03
C VAL A 235 -4.28 23.27 3.08
N THR A 236 -3.24 22.52 2.69
CA THR A 236 -1.99 23.03 2.08
C THR A 236 -1.06 23.91 2.95
N SER A 237 0.23 23.89 2.59
CA SER A 237 1.42 24.59 3.15
C SER A 237 1.76 24.55 4.65
N ASP A 238 0.80 24.27 5.55
CA ASP A 238 1.07 23.99 6.97
C ASP A 238 1.56 22.54 7.16
N PHE A 239 2.65 22.35 7.94
CA PHE A 239 3.15 21.00 8.21
C PHE A 239 2.33 20.24 9.27
N THR A 240 1.62 20.92 10.18
CA THR A 240 0.91 20.25 11.29
C THR A 240 -0.31 21.00 11.81
N ASN A 241 -1.23 20.28 12.45
CA ASN A 241 -2.36 20.82 13.21
C ASN A 241 -2.91 19.80 14.24
N LYS A 242 -3.94 20.19 14.99
CA LYS A 242 -4.55 19.36 16.05
C LYS A 242 -5.11 18.01 15.61
N ASN A 243 -5.41 17.81 14.33
CA ASN A 243 -5.98 16.56 13.85
C ASN A 243 -4.99 15.40 14.06
N LEU A 244 -3.69 15.69 14.02
CA LEU A 244 -2.63 14.70 14.28
C LEU A 244 -2.51 14.27 15.76
N ASN A 245 -3.20 14.94 16.70
CA ASN A 245 -3.04 14.67 18.14
C ASN A 245 -3.36 13.23 18.54
N TYR A 246 -4.34 12.59 17.90
CA TYR A 246 -4.66 11.18 18.17
C TYR A 246 -3.51 10.25 17.73
N ARG A 247 -2.94 10.49 16.54
CA ARG A 247 -1.82 9.73 15.99
C ARG A 247 -0.56 9.94 16.83
N ASP A 248 -0.15 11.19 17.07
CA ASP A 248 1.06 11.51 17.84
C ASP A 248 1.03 11.01 19.28
N LYS A 249 -0.12 11.11 19.95
CA LYS A 249 -0.30 10.52 21.28
C LYS A 249 -0.12 9.00 21.25
N GLN A 250 -0.66 8.32 20.25
CA GLN A 250 -0.55 6.87 20.14
C GLN A 250 0.87 6.44 19.73
N MET A 251 1.54 7.20 18.87
CA MET A 251 2.96 7.01 18.55
C MET A 251 3.83 7.10 19.80
N ALA A 252 3.60 8.13 20.63
CA ALA A 252 4.29 8.28 21.89
C ALA A 252 4.01 7.12 22.84
N GLU A 253 2.75 6.71 23.01
CA GLU A 253 2.38 5.58 23.87
C GLU A 253 3.07 4.29 23.41
N ASN A 254 3.07 3.98 22.11
CA ASN A 254 3.75 2.79 21.58
C ASN A 254 5.24 2.78 21.94
N LEU A 255 5.93 3.91 21.75
CA LEU A 255 7.35 4.04 22.07
C LEU A 255 7.61 4.03 23.58
N ILE A 256 6.76 4.68 24.39
CA ILE A 256 6.84 4.67 25.86
C ILE A 256 6.71 3.24 26.40
N GLN A 257 5.73 2.47 25.90
CA GLN A 257 5.51 1.10 26.33
C GLN A 257 6.68 0.20 25.95
N TYR A 258 7.25 0.39 24.75
CA TYR A 258 8.45 -0.32 24.35
C TYR A 258 9.62 -0.04 25.29
N ILE A 259 9.93 1.24 25.54
CA ILE A 259 11.06 1.63 26.41
C ILE A 259 10.86 1.15 27.85
N LYS A 260 9.62 1.15 28.35
CA LYS A 260 9.31 0.58 29.68
C LYS A 260 9.58 -0.92 29.75
N ARG A 261 9.33 -1.66 28.66
CA ARG A 261 9.59 -3.10 28.55
C ARG A 261 11.09 -3.39 28.38
N PHE A 262 11.84 -2.46 27.78
CA PHE A 262 13.28 -2.56 27.55
C PHE A 262 14.06 -1.36 28.14
N PRO A 263 14.06 -1.17 29.48
CA PRO A 263 14.51 0.07 30.12
C PRO A 263 16.02 0.33 30.02
N GLN A 264 16.81 -0.66 29.62
CA GLN A 264 18.26 -0.56 29.42
C GLN A 264 18.65 -0.28 27.97
N GLU A 265 17.71 -0.41 27.02
CA GLU A 265 18.01 -0.16 25.62
C GLU A 265 18.15 1.34 25.34
N LYS A 266 19.15 1.69 24.54
CA LYS A 266 19.29 3.01 23.92
C LYS A 266 18.63 2.99 22.54
N VAL A 267 17.70 3.92 22.31
CA VAL A 267 16.80 3.92 21.15
C VAL A 267 17.03 5.16 20.29
N MET A 268 17.27 4.93 19.00
CA MET A 268 17.25 5.94 17.95
C MET A 268 15.84 6.00 17.39
N VAL A 269 15.26 7.19 17.23
CA VAL A 269 13.89 7.35 16.73
C VAL A 269 13.94 8.14 15.43
N TRP A 270 13.44 7.57 14.34
CA TRP A 270 13.41 8.21 13.03
C TRP A 270 12.00 8.76 12.74
N ALA A 271 11.87 10.08 12.60
CA ALA A 271 10.58 10.72 12.37
C ALA A 271 10.70 12.02 11.55
N ASP A 272 9.56 12.62 11.19
CA ASP A 272 9.45 14.04 10.83
C ASP A 272 9.80 14.96 12.02
N ASN A 273 10.30 16.17 11.73
CA ASN A 273 10.57 17.22 12.72
C ASN A 273 9.34 17.49 13.59
N ILE A 274 8.15 17.63 13.00
CA ILE A 274 6.94 18.00 13.76
C ILE A 274 6.64 16.98 14.87
N HIS A 275 6.88 15.70 14.60
CA HIS A 275 6.62 14.61 15.55
C HIS A 275 7.64 14.59 16.69
N THR A 276 8.80 15.26 16.57
CA THR A 276 9.88 15.22 17.57
C THR A 276 10.01 16.51 18.39
N MET A 277 9.26 17.56 18.05
CA MET A 277 9.25 18.82 18.79
C MET A 277 8.83 18.64 20.25
N TYR A 278 9.35 19.46 21.17
CA TYR A 278 8.91 19.43 22.59
C TYR A 278 7.84 20.44 22.95
N SER A 279 7.68 21.50 22.17
CA SER A 279 6.71 22.56 22.46
C SER A 279 5.98 23.01 21.20
N ASN A 280 4.87 23.70 21.42
CA ASN A 280 4.05 24.29 20.38
C ASN A 280 4.60 25.67 19.99
N PRO A 281 4.34 26.17 18.78
CA PRO A 281 4.75 27.52 18.41
C PRO A 281 4.02 28.59 19.22
N ASN A 282 4.73 29.70 19.47
CA ASN A 282 4.21 30.87 20.17
C ASN A 282 3.60 31.89 19.21
N SER A 283 3.99 31.91 17.94
CA SER A 283 3.61 32.91 16.95
C SER A 283 3.35 32.29 15.56
N GLY A 284 2.92 33.10 14.58
CA GLY A 284 2.80 32.68 13.17
C GLY A 284 1.77 31.57 12.88
N ASN A 285 2.19 30.30 12.99
CA ASN A 285 1.40 29.13 12.62
C ASN A 285 0.33 28.80 13.68
N VAL A 286 -0.87 29.36 13.52
CA VAL A 286 -1.99 29.15 14.45
C VAL A 286 -2.46 27.69 14.47
N GLN A 287 -2.39 26.99 13.33
CA GLN A 287 -2.83 25.60 13.21
C GLN A 287 -1.97 24.65 14.07
N ALA A 288 -0.66 24.90 14.08
CA ALA A 288 0.31 24.14 14.88
C ALA A 288 0.21 24.42 16.39
N ARG A 289 -0.49 25.47 16.84
CA ARG A 289 -0.59 25.78 18.28
C ARG A 289 -1.42 24.79 19.08
N GLU A 290 -2.38 24.13 18.44
CA GLU A 290 -3.22 23.12 19.09
C GLU A 290 -2.65 21.69 18.94
N PHE A 291 -1.54 21.54 18.20
CA PHE A 291 -0.89 20.25 17.97
C PHE A 291 -0.02 19.82 19.17
N ILE A 292 -0.13 18.58 19.61
CA ILE A 292 0.68 18.00 20.67
C ILE A 292 1.47 16.85 20.05
N SER A 293 2.76 17.09 19.86
CA SER A 293 3.67 16.15 19.21
C SER A 293 3.99 14.93 20.08
N MET A 294 4.39 13.85 19.43
CA MET A 294 4.98 12.69 20.10
C MET A 294 6.18 13.09 20.97
N GLY A 295 7.07 13.93 20.46
CA GLY A 295 8.29 14.37 21.14
C GLY A 295 8.00 15.04 22.48
N ARG A 296 6.93 15.83 22.56
CA ARG A 296 6.47 16.45 23.81
C ARG A 296 6.05 15.39 24.83
N HIS A 297 5.22 14.42 24.45
CA HIS A 297 4.82 13.33 25.32
C HIS A 297 6.01 12.50 25.81
N ILE A 298 6.98 12.22 24.94
CA ILE A 298 8.21 11.50 25.26
C ILE A 298 9.08 12.29 26.24
N LYS A 299 9.28 13.59 26.01
CA LYS A 299 10.02 14.48 26.91
C LYS A 299 9.35 14.61 28.26
N GLU A 300 8.03 14.69 28.30
CA GLU A 300 7.26 14.72 29.55
C GLU A 300 7.48 13.45 30.39
N GLN A 301 7.58 12.27 29.75
CA GLN A 301 7.75 10.98 30.42
C GLN A 301 9.19 10.68 30.82
N PHE A 302 10.19 10.97 29.97
CA PHE A 302 11.58 10.55 30.15
C PHE A 302 12.55 11.70 30.47
N LYS A 303 12.07 12.95 30.46
CA LYS A 303 12.81 14.15 30.89
C LYS A 303 14.18 14.27 30.21
N ASP A 304 15.24 14.37 31.00
CA ASP A 304 16.60 14.62 30.52
C ASP A 304 17.23 13.45 29.77
N LYS A 305 16.58 12.28 29.74
CA LYS A 305 17.05 11.12 28.96
C LYS A 305 16.76 11.23 27.46
N VAL A 306 15.96 12.22 27.05
CA VAL A 306 15.55 12.45 25.66
C VAL A 306 16.38 13.58 25.06
N PHE A 307 16.84 13.36 23.83
CA PHE A 307 17.47 14.36 22.99
C PHE A 307 16.82 14.38 21.60
N SER A 308 16.58 15.56 21.04
CA SER A 308 15.98 15.73 19.71
C SER A 308 16.89 16.53 18.80
N ILE A 309 17.15 15.99 17.60
CA ILE A 309 17.87 16.66 16.52
C ILE A 309 16.90 16.85 15.36
N ALA A 310 16.68 18.08 14.94
CA ALA A 310 15.91 18.39 13.73
C ALA A 310 16.84 18.67 12.55
N THR A 311 16.48 18.22 11.35
CA THR A 311 17.17 18.67 10.13
C THR A 311 16.41 19.83 9.50
N ILE A 312 17.11 20.80 8.91
CA ILE A 312 16.53 21.94 8.19
C ILE A 312 17.35 22.25 6.93
N HIS A 313 16.74 22.92 5.94
CA HIS A 313 17.47 23.33 4.73
C HIS A 313 17.13 24.74 4.23
N ALA A 314 18.01 25.29 3.40
CA ALA A 314 17.84 26.61 2.76
C ALA A 314 17.44 26.57 1.26
N ASN A 315 16.87 25.47 0.78
CA ASN A 315 16.35 25.37 -0.59
C ASN A 315 15.46 26.55 -0.98
N ASP A 316 15.62 27.02 -2.22
CA ASP A 316 14.92 28.16 -2.82
C ASP A 316 13.52 27.80 -3.35
N SER A 317 13.20 26.51 -3.42
CA SER A 317 11.89 25.99 -3.80
C SER A 317 11.61 24.64 -3.15
N LEU A 318 10.32 24.38 -2.85
CA LEU A 318 9.84 23.15 -2.22
C LEU A 318 8.59 22.65 -2.95
N PHE A 319 8.51 21.34 -3.18
CA PHE A 319 7.37 20.72 -3.86
C PHE A 319 6.32 20.27 -2.83
N ASP A 320 5.10 20.79 -2.92
CA ASP A 320 3.96 20.33 -2.13
C ASP A 320 3.26 19.17 -2.86
N GLN A 321 3.31 17.98 -2.27
CA GLN A 321 2.68 16.78 -2.85
C GLN A 321 1.15 16.85 -2.85
N THR A 322 0.54 17.61 -1.94
CA THR A 322 -0.91 17.73 -1.77
C THR A 322 -1.51 18.55 -2.91
N THR A 323 -0.92 19.71 -3.18
CA THR A 323 -1.31 20.60 -4.28
C THR A 323 -0.68 20.22 -5.62
N LYS A 324 0.37 19.40 -5.59
CA LYS A 324 1.22 19.07 -6.73
C LYS A 324 1.86 20.33 -7.35
N THR A 325 2.18 21.32 -6.52
CA THR A 325 2.81 22.57 -6.96
C THR A 325 4.18 22.77 -6.35
N LEU A 326 5.11 23.32 -7.14
CA LEU A 326 6.40 23.79 -6.66
C LEU A 326 6.24 25.22 -6.16
N HIS A 327 6.50 25.45 -4.87
CA HIS A 327 6.45 26.76 -4.25
C HIS A 327 7.86 27.36 -4.21
N ALA A 328 7.98 28.64 -4.56
CA ALA A 328 9.19 29.39 -4.27
C ALA A 328 9.27 29.65 -2.76
N THR A 329 10.44 29.40 -2.18
CA THR A 329 10.65 29.50 -0.74
C THR A 329 11.89 30.33 -0.42
N PRO A 330 11.86 31.64 -0.71
CA PRO A 330 13.00 32.51 -0.49
C PRO A 330 13.33 32.60 1.00
N ILE A 331 14.62 32.58 1.32
CA ILE A 331 15.08 32.71 2.70
C ILE A 331 14.92 34.16 3.17
N LYS A 332 14.18 34.36 4.26
CA LYS A 332 13.93 35.69 4.84
C LYS A 332 15.22 36.24 5.47
N LYS A 333 15.64 37.44 5.06
CA LYS A 333 16.81 38.12 5.65
C LYS A 333 16.66 38.26 7.17
N GLY A 334 17.69 37.87 7.91
CA GLY A 334 17.74 37.88 9.37
C GLY A 334 17.14 36.63 10.04
N SER A 335 16.50 35.74 9.28
CA SER A 335 16.01 34.46 9.80
C SER A 335 17.13 33.53 10.24
N PHE A 336 16.77 32.48 10.99
CA PHE A 336 17.70 31.43 11.39
C PHE A 336 18.39 30.80 10.17
N GLU A 337 17.63 30.49 9.12
CA GLU A 337 18.16 29.91 7.89
C GLU A 337 19.09 30.89 7.14
N ASP A 338 18.79 32.19 7.13
CA ASP A 338 19.65 33.23 6.52
C ASP A 338 20.99 33.37 7.27
N GLN A 339 20.96 33.32 8.60
CA GLN A 339 22.16 33.39 9.43
C GLN A 339 23.09 32.20 9.15
N LEU A 340 22.52 31.00 8.98
CA LEU A 340 23.27 29.79 8.65
C LEU A 340 23.83 29.81 7.23
N GLN A 341 23.02 30.22 6.25
CA GLN A 341 23.44 30.34 4.85
C GLN A 341 24.63 31.28 4.68
N LYS A 342 24.69 32.39 5.43
CA LYS A 342 25.79 33.37 5.39
C LYS A 342 27.13 32.85 5.87
N GLN A 343 27.16 31.73 6.60
CA GLN A 343 28.42 31.14 7.06
C GLN A 343 29.19 30.44 5.92
N ASN A 344 28.60 30.32 4.72
CA ASN A 344 29.22 29.74 3.53
C ASN A 344 29.79 28.32 3.78
N LYS A 345 29.09 27.54 4.61
CA LYS A 345 29.35 26.12 4.84
C LYS A 345 28.13 25.31 4.38
N PRO A 346 28.32 24.21 3.65
CA PRO A 346 27.21 23.45 3.08
C PRO A 346 26.41 22.67 4.14
N TYR A 347 27.08 22.19 5.19
CA TYR A 347 26.48 21.37 6.23
C TYR A 347 26.97 21.82 7.60
N LEU A 348 26.03 22.07 8.52
CA LEU A 348 26.31 22.60 9.85
C LEU A 348 25.48 21.86 10.90
N TYR A 349 26.08 21.63 12.07
CA TYR A 349 25.34 21.32 13.30
C TYR A 349 25.26 22.57 14.18
N ILE A 350 24.13 22.72 14.85
CA ILE A 350 23.83 23.81 15.78
C ILE A 350 23.29 23.18 17.06
N SER A 351 23.99 23.38 18.17
CA SER A 351 23.48 23.01 19.49
C SER A 351 22.44 24.04 19.94
N SER A 352 21.32 23.60 20.51
CA SER A 352 20.39 24.51 21.18
C SER A 352 20.88 24.92 22.57
N ASN A 353 21.89 24.24 23.12
CA ASN A 353 22.52 24.57 24.39
C ASN A 353 23.53 25.73 24.24
N GLN A 354 23.05 26.86 23.72
CA GLN A 354 23.84 28.09 23.57
C GLN A 354 22.95 29.32 23.72
N GLU A 355 23.53 30.42 24.20
CA GLU A 355 22.78 31.64 24.55
C GLU A 355 22.04 32.25 23.35
N ALA A 356 22.61 32.19 22.14
CA ALA A 356 21.98 32.68 20.91
C ALA A 356 20.61 32.01 20.68
N MET A 357 20.49 30.71 20.98
CA MET A 357 19.27 29.93 20.77
C MET A 357 18.18 30.24 21.81
N HIS A 358 18.49 30.96 22.89
CA HIS A 358 17.53 31.37 23.91
C HIS A 358 16.73 32.63 23.54
N THR A 359 16.82 33.10 22.30
CA THR A 359 16.06 34.24 21.78
C THR A 359 15.16 33.83 20.63
N PRO A 360 13.94 34.39 20.49
CA PRO A 360 13.09 34.07 19.36
C PRO A 360 13.76 34.46 18.04
N MET A 361 13.76 33.53 17.08
CA MET A 361 14.26 33.76 15.72
C MET A 361 13.16 33.48 14.71
N GLU A 362 13.15 34.27 13.64
CA GLU A 362 12.30 33.96 12.49
C GLU A 362 12.79 32.66 11.84
N THR A 363 11.90 31.69 11.67
CA THR A 363 12.17 30.42 10.98
C THR A 363 10.94 29.96 10.20
N ARG A 364 11.16 29.16 9.16
CA ARG A 364 10.13 28.45 8.39
C ARG A 364 10.02 26.97 8.76
N LEU A 365 10.47 26.57 9.95
CA LEU A 365 10.44 25.16 10.39
C LEU A 365 9.05 24.51 10.32
N LEU A 366 7.97 25.30 10.45
CA LEU A 366 6.60 24.81 10.56
C LEU A 366 5.75 25.03 9.30
N HIS A 367 6.31 25.61 8.24
CA HIS A 367 5.56 25.99 7.05
C HIS A 367 6.48 26.17 5.83
N PHE A 368 5.99 25.87 4.62
CA PHE A 368 6.81 25.97 3.40
C PHE A 368 7.30 27.40 3.08
N VAL A 369 6.44 28.40 3.31
CA VAL A 369 6.65 29.81 2.88
C VAL A 369 6.71 30.79 4.06
N ASP A 370 5.70 30.78 4.91
CA ASP A 370 5.57 31.66 6.06
C ASP A 370 6.62 31.41 7.16
N TYR A 371 7.06 32.51 7.75
CA TYR A 371 7.99 32.53 8.86
C TYR A 371 7.24 32.78 10.18
N SER A 372 7.71 32.13 11.23
CA SER A 372 7.26 32.30 12.61
C SER A 372 8.44 32.66 13.50
N SER A 373 8.20 33.51 14.50
CA SER A 373 9.21 33.96 15.47
C SER A 373 9.22 33.01 16.66
N GLU A 374 10.19 32.10 16.72
CA GLU A 374 10.14 30.97 17.65
C GLU A 374 11.43 30.80 18.44
N ARG A 375 11.27 30.31 19.67
CA ARG A 375 12.36 29.84 20.53
C ARG A 375 12.71 28.40 20.12
N LEU A 376 13.65 28.29 19.18
CA LEU A 376 14.07 27.01 18.59
C LEU A 376 14.59 26.02 19.64
N ASP A 377 15.26 26.49 20.68
CA ASP A 377 15.70 25.64 21.80
C ASP A 377 14.56 24.95 22.57
N LEU A 378 13.33 25.48 22.50
CA LEU A 378 12.15 24.84 23.08
C LEU A 378 11.57 23.76 22.16
N PHE A 379 11.90 23.77 20.88
CA PHE A 379 11.46 22.75 19.93
C PHE A 379 12.38 21.53 19.95
N HIS A 380 13.69 21.73 19.80
CA HIS A 380 14.68 20.66 19.68
C HIS A 380 15.98 21.01 20.40
N ASP A 381 16.74 20.00 20.84
CA ASP A 381 18.02 20.18 21.52
C ASP A 381 19.18 20.47 20.54
N GLY A 382 19.00 20.20 19.25
CA GLY A 382 19.97 20.55 18.20
C GLY A 382 19.37 20.53 16.80
N TYR A 383 20.11 21.13 15.86
CA TYR A 383 19.73 21.26 14.46
C TYR A 383 20.87 20.85 13.53
N ILE A 384 20.55 20.14 12.46
CA ILE A 384 21.46 19.92 11.33
C ILE A 384 20.94 20.71 10.14
N PHE A 385 21.74 21.63 9.65
CA PHE A 385 21.43 22.49 8.52
C PHE A 385 22.13 22.04 7.24
N LEU A 386 21.35 21.96 6.17
CA LEU A 386 21.83 21.72 4.81
C LEU A 386 21.56 22.98 3.98
N ASN A 387 22.60 23.61 3.45
CA ASN A 387 22.44 24.82 2.64
C ASN A 387 21.57 24.57 1.40
N ASN A 388 21.69 23.37 0.82
CA ASN A 388 20.80 22.86 -0.22
C ASN A 388 20.63 21.35 -0.01
N ALA A 389 19.44 20.83 -0.22
CA ALA A 389 19.11 19.42 -0.15
C ALA A 389 18.34 19.01 -1.43
N PRO A 390 18.89 18.18 -2.31
CA PRO A 390 18.18 17.72 -3.51
C PRO A 390 16.93 16.91 -3.12
N GLN A 391 15.88 17.06 -3.93
CA GLN A 391 14.67 16.27 -3.78
C GLN A 391 14.98 14.80 -4.07
N ALA A 392 14.27 13.91 -3.37
CA ALA A 392 14.54 12.49 -3.42
C ALA A 392 14.39 11.88 -4.81
N GLU A 393 15.46 11.26 -5.33
CA GLU A 393 15.44 10.35 -6.47
C GLU A 393 14.78 9.04 -6.02
N ARG A 394 13.79 8.59 -6.78
CA ARG A 394 12.95 7.45 -6.41
C ARG A 394 13.08 6.34 -7.44
N ASN A 395 13.98 5.38 -7.21
CA ASN A 395 14.10 4.21 -8.07
C ASN A 395 13.06 3.13 -7.78
N LYS A 396 12.92 2.26 -8.79
CA LYS A 396 12.07 1.10 -8.81
C LYS A 396 12.84 -0.08 -8.24
N LYS A 397 12.46 -0.57 -7.06
CA LYS A 397 12.77 -1.96 -6.73
C LYS A 397 12.06 -2.87 -7.74
N GLU A 398 12.85 -3.50 -8.61
CA GLU A 398 12.50 -4.80 -9.17
C GLU A 398 12.28 -5.74 -7.98
N THR A 399 11.09 -6.34 -7.89
CA THR A 399 10.89 -7.44 -6.96
C THR A 399 11.69 -8.61 -7.49
N ASP A 400 12.80 -8.92 -6.81
CA ASP A 400 13.60 -10.09 -7.14
C ASP A 400 12.76 -11.36 -7.04
N LYS A 401 13.00 -12.22 -8.02
CA LYS A 401 12.34 -13.50 -8.22
C LYS A 401 12.33 -14.28 -6.91
N LYS A 402 11.15 -14.69 -6.43
CA LYS A 402 11.06 -15.90 -5.60
C LYS A 402 11.66 -17.03 -6.42
N GLN A 403 12.87 -17.46 -6.04
CA GLN A 403 13.43 -18.72 -6.52
C GLN A 403 12.46 -19.83 -6.10
N LEU A 404 11.78 -20.39 -7.08
CA LEU A 404 11.21 -21.71 -6.95
C LEU A 404 12.36 -22.69 -6.64
N PRO A 405 12.17 -23.63 -5.70
CA PRO A 405 13.19 -24.62 -5.39
C PRO A 405 13.58 -25.37 -6.66
N THR A 406 14.87 -25.32 -7.00
CA THR A 406 15.46 -26.09 -8.09
C THR A 406 15.48 -27.56 -7.67
N ILE A 407 14.75 -28.40 -8.41
CA ILE A 407 14.84 -29.85 -8.30
C ILE A 407 16.19 -30.24 -8.91
N PRO A 408 17.09 -30.92 -8.18
CA PRO A 408 18.40 -31.28 -8.71
C PRO A 408 18.27 -32.29 -9.85
N ASP A 409 18.94 -31.98 -10.97
CA ASP A 409 19.13 -32.89 -12.09
C ASP A 409 20.05 -34.06 -11.64
N ARG A 410 19.42 -35.24 -11.49
CA ARG A 410 19.98 -36.60 -11.32
C ARG A 410 20.40 -37.04 -9.91
N ILE A 411 19.76 -38.12 -9.47
CA ILE A 411 20.24 -39.02 -8.40
C ILE A 411 21.05 -40.16 -9.03
N MET A 412 22.21 -40.44 -8.44
CA MET A 412 23.17 -41.48 -8.86
C MET A 412 22.65 -42.89 -8.58
N GLN A 413 22.98 -43.82 -9.48
CA GLN A 413 22.87 -45.26 -9.25
C GLN A 413 23.98 -45.69 -8.28
N VAL A 414 23.62 -46.23 -7.12
CA VAL A 414 24.57 -46.80 -6.14
C VAL A 414 24.26 -48.28 -6.00
N GLU A 415 25.29 -49.14 -6.00
CA GLU A 415 25.16 -50.59 -5.90
C GLU A 415 24.33 -51.00 -4.66
N GLY A 416 23.20 -51.67 -4.90
CA GLY A 416 22.35 -52.27 -3.85
C GLY A 416 20.98 -51.60 -3.61
N SER A 417 20.69 -50.43 -4.19
CA SER A 417 19.35 -49.82 -4.11
C SER A 417 18.95 -49.04 -5.37
N PHE A 418 17.65 -48.99 -5.66
CA PHE A 418 17.04 -48.12 -6.66
C PHE A 418 16.44 -46.89 -5.98
N LYS A 419 16.72 -45.70 -6.48
CA LYS A 419 16.14 -44.44 -6.00
C LYS A 419 15.36 -43.77 -7.12
N GLY A 420 14.20 -43.22 -6.79
CA GLY A 420 13.35 -42.54 -7.76
C GLY A 420 12.37 -41.59 -7.10
N GLN A 421 11.57 -40.91 -7.93
CA GLN A 421 10.52 -40.01 -7.49
C GLN A 421 9.22 -40.31 -8.23
N LEU A 422 8.08 -40.25 -7.52
CA LEU A 422 6.75 -40.34 -8.10
C LEU A 422 6.16 -38.95 -8.27
N ILE A 423 5.65 -38.67 -9.47
CA ILE A 423 5.06 -37.37 -9.82
C ILE A 423 3.71 -37.62 -10.51
N ASP A 424 2.74 -36.76 -10.22
CA ASP A 424 1.45 -36.73 -10.91
C ASP A 424 1.63 -36.28 -12.35
N ASP A 425 1.12 -37.07 -13.30
CA ASP A 425 1.31 -36.80 -14.73
C ASP A 425 0.66 -35.48 -15.19
N THR A 426 -0.38 -35.01 -14.51
CA THR A 426 -1.14 -33.81 -14.89
C THR A 426 -0.62 -32.57 -14.16
N SER A 427 -0.56 -32.61 -12.83
CA SER A 427 -0.20 -31.46 -11.98
C SER A 427 1.31 -31.26 -11.86
N LYS A 428 2.11 -32.27 -12.21
CA LYS A 428 3.57 -32.31 -12.05
C LYS A 428 4.03 -32.12 -10.59
N LEU A 429 3.15 -32.30 -9.61
CA LEU A 429 3.47 -32.28 -8.19
C LEU A 429 3.92 -33.68 -7.70
N PRO A 430 4.77 -33.77 -6.65
CA PRO A 430 5.18 -35.06 -6.11
C PRO A 430 4.03 -35.82 -5.43
N ILE A 431 4.00 -37.14 -5.60
CA ILE A 431 3.01 -38.02 -4.98
C ILE A 431 3.58 -38.58 -3.68
N ALA A 432 3.19 -37.96 -2.58
CA ALA A 432 3.60 -38.38 -1.24
C ALA A 432 2.85 -39.63 -0.76
N TYR A 433 3.52 -40.42 0.09
CA TYR A 433 2.96 -41.58 0.78
C TYR A 433 2.38 -42.70 -0.11
N ALA A 434 2.83 -42.78 -1.36
CA ALA A 434 2.50 -43.89 -2.25
C ALA A 434 3.25 -45.16 -1.84
N THR A 435 2.59 -46.31 -1.96
CA THR A 435 3.18 -47.61 -1.65
C THR A 435 3.89 -48.17 -2.88
N ILE A 436 5.13 -48.61 -2.68
CA ILE A 436 5.99 -49.22 -3.67
C ILE A 436 6.28 -50.65 -3.23
N ILE A 437 5.99 -51.60 -4.10
CA ILE A 437 5.99 -53.02 -3.81
C ILE A 437 6.92 -53.70 -4.81
N LEU A 438 7.86 -54.50 -4.29
CA LEU A 438 8.61 -55.45 -5.12
C LEU A 438 7.98 -56.83 -4.92
N ALA A 439 7.08 -57.19 -5.84
CA ALA A 439 6.14 -58.29 -5.65
C ALA A 439 6.80 -59.65 -5.37
N ASP A 440 7.96 -59.94 -5.97
CA ASP A 440 8.64 -61.23 -5.80
C ASP A 440 9.50 -61.34 -4.53
N GLN A 441 9.68 -60.24 -3.78
CA GLN A 441 10.54 -60.21 -2.60
C GLN A 441 9.80 -59.76 -1.32
N ASP A 442 8.49 -59.52 -1.41
CA ASP A 442 7.67 -58.97 -0.32
C ASP A 442 8.28 -57.70 0.32
N ILE A 443 8.96 -56.88 -0.48
CA ILE A 443 9.55 -55.60 -0.02
C ILE A 443 8.55 -54.48 -0.28
N TYR A 444 8.16 -53.78 0.78
CA TYR A 444 7.26 -52.64 0.75
C TYR A 444 7.99 -51.37 1.20
N ARG A 445 7.86 -50.28 0.45
CA ARG A 445 8.34 -48.94 0.80
C ARG A 445 7.24 -47.91 0.56
N ILE A 446 7.36 -46.77 1.23
CA ILE A 446 6.41 -45.66 1.09
C ILE A 446 7.22 -44.43 0.67
N THR A 447 6.72 -43.64 -0.28
CA THR A 447 7.36 -42.38 -0.67
C THR A 447 7.30 -41.34 0.46
N ASP A 448 8.31 -40.49 0.56
CA ASP A 448 8.31 -39.38 1.51
C ASP A 448 7.35 -38.25 1.10
N SER A 449 7.30 -37.16 1.88
CA SER A 449 6.45 -36.00 1.61
C SER A 449 6.76 -35.29 0.29
N ASN A 450 7.90 -35.59 -0.35
CA ASN A 450 8.35 -35.06 -1.63
C ASN A 450 8.32 -36.13 -2.74
N GLY A 451 7.64 -37.26 -2.52
CA GLY A 451 7.46 -38.33 -3.50
C GLY A 451 8.70 -39.18 -3.76
N TYR A 452 9.77 -39.05 -2.98
CA TYR A 452 11.00 -39.83 -3.17
C TYR A 452 10.90 -41.20 -2.52
N TYR A 453 11.55 -42.18 -3.15
CA TYR A 453 11.72 -43.51 -2.59
C TYR A 453 13.14 -44.05 -2.77
N GLU A 454 13.53 -44.94 -1.86
CA GLU A 454 14.70 -45.80 -1.97
C GLU A 454 14.28 -47.26 -1.73
N LEU A 455 14.52 -48.11 -2.72
CA LEU A 455 14.17 -49.52 -2.73
C LEU A 455 15.45 -50.38 -2.75
N PRO A 456 15.79 -51.07 -1.65
CA PRO A 456 16.91 -52.01 -1.64
C PRO A 456 16.56 -53.27 -2.46
N PHE A 457 17.54 -53.86 -3.16
CA PHE A 457 17.33 -55.11 -3.91
C PHE A 457 18.54 -56.06 -3.77
N ASP A 458 18.31 -57.38 -3.83
CA ASP A 458 19.39 -58.38 -3.95
C ASP A 458 19.82 -58.52 -5.44
N PRO A 459 21.10 -58.26 -5.78
CA PRO A 459 21.61 -58.41 -7.14
C PRO A 459 21.45 -59.82 -7.75
N LYS A 460 21.30 -60.86 -6.94
CA LYS A 460 21.18 -62.26 -7.39
C LYS A 460 19.80 -62.63 -7.96
N THR A 461 18.78 -61.85 -7.62
CA THR A 461 17.37 -62.08 -7.99
C THR A 461 16.87 -61.12 -9.07
N LYS A 462 17.79 -60.37 -9.70
CA LYS A 462 17.49 -59.25 -10.61
C LYS A 462 16.66 -59.63 -11.85
N THR A 463 16.54 -60.91 -12.19
CA THR A 463 16.12 -61.34 -13.53
C THR A 463 14.62 -61.49 -13.75
N ASN A 464 13.74 -61.44 -12.74
CA ASN A 464 12.29 -61.61 -12.95
C ASN A 464 11.35 -60.64 -12.21
N SER A 465 11.85 -59.70 -11.41
CA SER A 465 10.97 -58.89 -10.54
C SER A 465 10.38 -57.63 -11.16
N SER A 466 9.13 -57.35 -10.82
CA SER A 466 8.39 -56.14 -11.14
C SER A 466 8.20 -55.23 -9.93
N LEU A 467 8.25 -53.93 -10.18
CA LEU A 467 7.87 -52.87 -9.27
C LEU A 467 6.40 -52.54 -9.49
N ASP A 468 5.59 -52.66 -8.44
CA ASP A 468 4.21 -52.19 -8.40
C ASP A 468 4.12 -50.93 -7.54
N VAL A 469 3.46 -49.90 -8.06
CA VAL A 469 3.23 -48.63 -7.40
C VAL A 469 1.73 -48.43 -7.24
N GLN A 470 1.30 -48.18 -6.00
CA GLN A 470 -0.08 -47.90 -5.64
C GLN A 470 -0.15 -46.58 -4.87
N ALA A 471 -0.97 -45.66 -5.34
CA ALA A 471 -1.26 -44.39 -4.67
C ALA A 471 -2.76 -44.13 -4.69
N LEU A 472 -3.31 -43.66 -3.57
CA LEU A 472 -4.74 -43.38 -3.46
C LEU A 472 -5.14 -42.27 -4.43
N GLY A 473 -6.16 -42.52 -5.26
CA GLY A 473 -6.61 -41.57 -6.30
C GLY A 473 -5.84 -41.65 -7.62
N TYR A 474 -4.99 -42.68 -7.80
CA TYR A 474 -4.20 -42.90 -9.02
C TYR A 474 -4.37 -44.32 -9.54
N ASP A 475 -4.21 -44.49 -10.85
CA ASP A 475 -4.09 -45.81 -11.46
C ASP A 475 -2.84 -46.54 -10.94
N GLY A 476 -2.97 -47.85 -10.72
CA GLY A 476 -1.83 -48.70 -10.38
C GLY A 476 -0.81 -48.74 -11.52
N TYR A 477 0.48 -48.72 -11.18
CA TYR A 477 1.57 -48.75 -12.16
C TYR A 477 2.53 -49.90 -11.90
N THR A 478 2.77 -50.72 -12.93
CA THR A 478 3.64 -51.91 -12.85
C THR A 478 4.74 -51.84 -13.91
N VAL A 479 5.99 -52.06 -13.52
CA VAL A 479 7.13 -52.10 -14.45
C VAL A 479 8.20 -53.11 -14.04
N SER A 480 8.80 -53.81 -15.00
CA SER A 480 9.94 -54.70 -14.75
C SER A 480 11.18 -53.90 -14.31
N LEU A 481 11.94 -54.40 -13.32
CA LEU A 481 13.16 -53.75 -12.84
C LEU A 481 14.20 -53.49 -13.96
N HIS A 482 14.22 -54.29 -15.03
CA HIS A 482 15.11 -54.08 -16.18
C HIS A 482 14.77 -52.84 -17.02
N LYS A 483 13.54 -52.32 -16.88
CA LYS A 483 13.02 -51.17 -17.64
C LYS A 483 12.62 -50.02 -16.71
N LEU A 484 13.05 -50.05 -15.45
CA LEU A 484 12.64 -49.07 -14.45
C LEU A 484 13.17 -47.67 -14.80
N PRO A 485 12.30 -46.68 -15.06
CA PRO A 485 12.72 -45.31 -15.27
C PRO A 485 13.05 -44.63 -13.94
N SER A 486 13.90 -43.61 -13.96
CA SER A 486 14.22 -42.79 -12.78
C SER A 486 13.05 -41.92 -12.31
N LEU A 487 12.06 -41.69 -13.17
CA LEU A 487 10.85 -40.93 -12.92
C LEU A 487 9.64 -41.76 -13.37
N ILE A 488 8.66 -41.92 -12.47
CA ILE A 488 7.39 -42.59 -12.77
C ILE A 488 6.26 -41.56 -12.69
N LEU A 489 5.45 -41.51 -13.75
CA LEU A 489 4.30 -40.61 -13.88
C LEU A 489 3.01 -41.41 -13.66
N LEU A 490 2.21 -41.05 -12.66
CA LEU A 490 0.92 -41.68 -12.39
C LEU A 490 -0.23 -40.79 -12.84
N LYS A 491 -1.27 -41.41 -13.42
CA LYS A 491 -2.51 -40.74 -13.80
C LYS A 491 -3.54 -40.85 -12.69
N ALA A 492 -4.17 -39.72 -12.36
CA ALA A 492 -5.23 -39.70 -11.36
C ALA A 492 -6.49 -40.40 -11.89
N ASN A 493 -7.15 -41.20 -11.05
CA ASN A 493 -8.40 -41.89 -11.36
C ASN A 493 -9.36 -41.81 -10.17
N TYR A 494 -10.61 -41.44 -10.44
CA TYR A 494 -11.69 -41.37 -9.46
C TYR A 494 -12.95 -42.00 -10.07
N ASP A 495 -13.40 -43.12 -9.50
CA ASP A 495 -14.72 -43.68 -9.83
C ASP A 495 -15.82 -42.82 -9.18
N VAL A 496 -16.73 -42.29 -9.99
CA VAL A 496 -17.89 -41.51 -9.55
C VAL A 496 -19.07 -42.45 -9.33
N LEU A 497 -19.64 -42.47 -8.12
CA LEU A 497 -20.94 -43.10 -7.85
C LEU A 497 -22.07 -42.12 -8.18
N ASP A 498 -23.13 -42.63 -8.82
CA ASP A 498 -24.31 -41.84 -9.20
C ASP A 498 -24.98 -41.15 -7.99
N GLU A 499 -25.10 -39.83 -8.06
CA GLU A 499 -25.61 -38.97 -6.98
C GLU A 499 -27.15 -38.92 -6.95
N LEU A 500 -27.70 -39.05 -5.74
CA LEU A 500 -29.11 -38.87 -5.41
C LEU A 500 -29.46 -37.36 -5.43
N ILE A 501 -30.21 -36.90 -6.43
CA ILE A 501 -30.61 -35.49 -6.56
C ILE A 501 -31.59 -35.08 -5.45
N ILE A 502 -31.11 -34.32 -4.46
CA ILE A 502 -31.95 -33.53 -3.54
C ILE A 502 -31.93 -32.07 -4.05
N THR A 503 -32.99 -31.65 -4.75
CA THR A 503 -33.13 -30.27 -5.26
C THR A 503 -33.47 -29.27 -4.15
N LYS A 504 -32.47 -28.83 -3.38
CA LYS A 504 -32.59 -27.56 -2.64
C LYS A 504 -32.41 -26.41 -3.63
N ARG A 505 -33.46 -25.64 -3.91
CA ARG A 505 -33.35 -24.41 -4.73
C ARG A 505 -32.44 -23.42 -4.00
N LEU A 506 -31.31 -23.06 -4.61
CA LEU A 506 -30.38 -22.08 -4.07
C LEU A 506 -30.99 -20.67 -4.11
N THR A 507 -30.71 -19.87 -3.09
CA THR A 507 -31.03 -18.43 -3.08
C THR A 507 -29.95 -17.61 -3.81
N PRO A 508 -30.24 -16.39 -4.28
CA PRO A 508 -29.22 -15.52 -4.88
C PRO A 508 -28.02 -15.30 -3.96
N ARG A 509 -28.28 -15.16 -2.65
CA ARG A 509 -27.23 -15.01 -1.63
C ARG A 509 -26.34 -16.25 -1.53
N GLU A 510 -26.88 -17.46 -1.62
CA GLU A 510 -26.10 -18.70 -1.59
C GLU A 510 -25.25 -18.86 -2.86
N VAL A 511 -25.81 -18.58 -4.03
CA VAL A 511 -25.06 -18.61 -5.31
C VAL A 511 -23.92 -17.61 -5.29
N LEU A 512 -24.19 -16.36 -4.90
CA LEU A 512 -23.17 -15.31 -4.84
C LEU A 512 -22.07 -15.65 -3.82
N ARG A 513 -22.43 -16.21 -2.65
CA ARG A 513 -21.46 -16.71 -1.67
C ARG A 513 -20.55 -17.79 -2.27
N ASN A 514 -21.12 -18.73 -3.02
CA ASN A 514 -20.35 -19.81 -3.64
C ASN A 514 -19.39 -19.26 -4.71
N ALA A 515 -19.87 -18.34 -5.56
CA ALA A 515 -19.04 -17.65 -6.55
C ALA A 515 -17.90 -16.86 -5.89
N ILE A 516 -18.18 -16.11 -4.81
CA ILE A 516 -17.15 -15.36 -4.07
C ILE A 516 -16.08 -16.30 -3.49
N LYS A 517 -16.49 -17.45 -2.93
CA LYS A 517 -15.56 -18.46 -2.39
C LYS A 517 -14.67 -19.07 -3.48
N LYS A 518 -15.22 -19.32 -4.67
CA LYS A 518 -14.52 -19.94 -5.81
C LYS A 518 -13.78 -18.94 -6.70
N LYS A 519 -13.70 -17.65 -6.35
CA LYS A 519 -13.00 -16.65 -7.18
C LYS A 519 -11.57 -17.06 -7.52
N GLY A 520 -10.82 -17.58 -6.54
CA GLY A 520 -9.43 -18.02 -6.72
C GLY A 520 -9.30 -19.28 -7.58
N ASP A 521 -10.35 -20.10 -7.64
CA ASP A 521 -10.38 -21.31 -8.47
C ASP A 521 -10.72 -20.95 -9.92
N ASN A 522 -11.73 -20.10 -10.10
CA ASN A 522 -12.33 -19.79 -11.40
C ASN A 522 -11.69 -18.60 -12.14
N HIS A 523 -10.85 -17.80 -11.48
CA HIS A 523 -10.22 -16.62 -12.09
C HIS A 523 -8.71 -16.60 -11.85
N PRO A 524 -7.92 -15.87 -12.68
CA PRO A 524 -6.47 -15.86 -12.57
C PRO A 524 -5.95 -15.35 -11.21
N ILE A 525 -5.16 -16.17 -10.53
CA ILE A 525 -4.47 -15.82 -9.28
C ILE A 525 -2.96 -15.59 -9.46
N VAL A 526 -2.50 -15.64 -10.72
CA VAL A 526 -1.11 -15.42 -11.11
C VAL A 526 -1.03 -14.20 -12.02
N PRO A 527 0.16 -13.59 -12.17
CA PRO A 527 0.37 -12.50 -13.11
C PRO A 527 -0.03 -12.91 -14.52
N ILE A 528 -0.58 -11.95 -15.28
CA ILE A 528 -0.91 -12.13 -16.69
C ILE A 528 -0.48 -10.92 -17.52
N ASN A 529 -0.07 -11.18 -18.76
CA ASN A 529 -0.07 -10.16 -19.80
C ASN A 529 -1.23 -10.36 -20.75
N PHE A 530 -1.69 -9.27 -21.36
CA PHE A 530 -2.66 -9.31 -22.44
C PHE A 530 -2.52 -8.08 -23.35
N THR A 531 -2.95 -8.23 -24.60
CA THR A 531 -3.13 -7.11 -25.52
C THR A 531 -4.53 -6.55 -25.32
N ARG A 532 -4.65 -5.22 -25.31
CA ARG A 532 -5.94 -4.53 -25.28
C ARG A 532 -6.07 -3.59 -26.44
N TYR A 533 -7.13 -3.76 -27.21
CA TYR A 533 -7.68 -2.74 -28.09
C TYR A 533 -8.73 -1.94 -27.34
N SER A 534 -8.70 -0.61 -27.45
CA SER A 534 -9.69 0.29 -26.85
C SER A 534 -10.13 1.38 -27.83
N HIS A 535 -11.43 1.61 -27.95
CA HIS A 535 -12.02 2.76 -28.62
C HIS A 535 -12.58 3.72 -27.58
N ASN A 536 -12.06 4.94 -27.57
CA ASN A 536 -12.38 5.95 -26.57
C ASN A 536 -13.00 7.17 -27.25
N GLN A 537 -14.13 7.62 -26.72
CA GLN A 537 -14.87 8.77 -27.25
C GLN A 537 -15.34 9.68 -26.12
N ILE A 538 -15.26 10.98 -26.35
CA ILE A 538 -15.80 11.98 -25.42
C ILE A 538 -16.69 12.94 -26.21
N PHE A 539 -17.88 13.18 -25.68
CA PHE A 539 -18.86 14.11 -26.20
C PHE A 539 -19.09 15.23 -25.17
N LYS A 540 -19.19 16.46 -25.66
CA LYS A 540 -19.64 17.62 -24.88
C LYS A 540 -20.85 18.21 -25.57
N ASN A 541 -21.99 18.28 -24.88
CA ASN A 541 -23.26 18.72 -25.45
C ASN A 541 -23.55 18.03 -26.79
N ASP A 542 -23.45 16.69 -26.78
CA ASP A 542 -23.62 15.79 -27.93
C ASP A 542 -22.63 16.00 -29.10
N THR A 543 -21.70 16.94 -28.98
CA THR A 543 -20.64 17.15 -29.95
C THR A 543 -19.44 16.29 -29.60
N LYS A 544 -19.01 15.43 -30.53
CA LYS A 544 -17.78 14.65 -30.36
C LYS A 544 -16.56 15.59 -30.29
N ILE A 545 -15.85 15.53 -29.18
CA ILE A 545 -14.64 16.33 -28.91
C ILE A 545 -13.37 15.49 -28.82
N LEU A 546 -13.51 14.18 -28.58
CA LEU A 546 -12.41 13.22 -28.59
C LEU A 546 -12.88 11.92 -29.26
N ASP A 547 -12.05 11.35 -30.11
CA ASP A 547 -12.22 10.03 -30.71
C ASP A 547 -10.85 9.45 -31.04
N PHE A 548 -10.46 8.39 -30.36
CA PHE A 548 -9.22 7.68 -30.69
C PHE A 548 -9.31 6.19 -30.37
N GLN A 549 -8.52 5.43 -31.11
CA GLN A 549 -8.36 4.00 -30.96
C GLN A 549 -6.93 3.73 -30.49
N MET A 550 -6.77 2.75 -29.60
CA MET A 550 -5.47 2.44 -29.00
C MET A 550 -5.28 0.94 -28.86
N LEU A 551 -4.05 0.49 -29.11
CA LEU A 551 -3.57 -0.82 -28.66
C LEU A 551 -2.55 -0.63 -27.54
N SER A 552 -2.64 -1.49 -26.53
CA SER A 552 -1.73 -1.50 -25.40
C SER A 552 -1.36 -2.92 -25.01
N LYS A 553 -0.13 -3.08 -24.52
CA LYS A 553 0.32 -4.29 -23.81
C LYS A 553 0.08 -4.05 -22.33
N ASN A 554 -0.60 -4.97 -21.66
CA ASN A 554 -1.05 -4.82 -20.29
C ASN A 554 -0.42 -5.88 -19.39
N TYR A 555 -0.33 -5.56 -18.10
CA TYR A 555 0.08 -6.42 -17.01
C TYR A 555 -0.95 -6.31 -15.89
N LEU A 556 -1.39 -7.46 -15.39
CA LEU A 556 -2.24 -7.56 -14.22
C LEU A 556 -1.67 -8.62 -13.28
N GLN A 557 -1.54 -8.28 -11.99
CA GLN A 557 -0.94 -9.16 -10.98
C GLN A 557 -1.81 -10.38 -10.67
N SER A 558 -3.10 -10.19 -10.45
CA SER A 558 -4.09 -11.25 -10.19
C SER A 558 -5.50 -10.65 -10.18
N TYR A 559 -6.54 -11.49 -10.13
CA TYR A 559 -7.95 -11.07 -10.03
C TYR A 559 -8.44 -10.99 -8.58
N VAL A 560 -7.65 -11.49 -7.63
CA VAL A 560 -8.04 -11.61 -6.22
C VAL A 560 -7.32 -10.62 -5.31
N GLU A 561 -6.25 -9.99 -5.79
CA GLU A 561 -5.56 -8.91 -5.11
C GLU A 561 -5.97 -7.55 -5.70
N LEU A 562 -6.00 -6.51 -4.86
CA LEU A 562 -6.25 -5.13 -5.28
C LEU A 562 -4.98 -4.55 -5.91
N TYR A 563 -4.74 -4.90 -7.17
CA TYR A 563 -3.64 -4.35 -7.98
C TYR A 563 -4.19 -3.70 -9.24
N ARG A 564 -3.81 -2.45 -9.49
CA ARG A 564 -4.20 -1.72 -10.70
C ARG A 564 -3.50 -2.31 -11.91
N THR A 565 -4.25 -2.61 -12.97
CA THR A 565 -3.69 -2.98 -14.28
C THR A 565 -2.74 -1.89 -14.75
N THR A 566 -1.54 -2.28 -15.17
CA THR A 566 -0.53 -1.38 -15.75
C THR A 566 -0.35 -1.71 -17.23
N PHE A 567 0.03 -0.73 -18.04
CA PHE A 567 0.15 -0.96 -19.48
C PHE A 567 1.13 -0.03 -20.17
N GLU A 568 1.49 -0.42 -21.39
CA GLU A 568 2.33 0.33 -22.31
C GLU A 568 1.57 0.55 -23.62
N VAL A 569 1.50 1.81 -24.07
CA VAL A 569 0.85 2.19 -25.34
C VAL A 569 1.69 1.68 -26.51
N GLN A 570 1.06 0.86 -27.38
CA GLN A 570 1.71 0.24 -28.53
C GLN A 570 1.36 0.93 -29.85
N GLN A 571 0.10 1.31 -30.04
CA GLN A 571 -0.41 1.99 -31.24
C GLN A 571 -1.53 2.96 -30.86
N VAL A 572 -1.59 4.10 -31.54
CA VAL A 572 -2.66 5.10 -31.38
C VAL A 572 -3.14 5.54 -32.77
N LYS A 573 -4.45 5.68 -32.92
CA LYS A 573 -5.10 6.27 -34.09
C LYS A 573 -6.07 7.34 -33.63
N TRP A 574 -5.73 8.59 -33.93
CA TRP A 574 -6.56 9.76 -33.63
C TRP A 574 -7.57 9.98 -34.76
N ASN A 575 -8.86 9.92 -34.45
CA ASN A 575 -9.92 10.29 -35.38
C ASN A 575 -10.36 11.76 -35.15
N THR A 576 -10.39 12.21 -33.89
CA THR A 576 -10.68 13.60 -33.51
C THR A 576 -10.04 13.91 -32.16
N ASN A 577 -9.38 15.07 -32.05
CA ASN A 577 -8.86 15.56 -30.77
C ASN A 577 -9.01 17.08 -30.65
N LYS A 578 -10.08 17.55 -30.01
CA LYS A 578 -10.30 18.97 -29.68
C LYS A 578 -9.77 19.33 -28.29
N LEU A 579 -9.31 18.34 -27.51
CA LEU A 579 -8.77 18.48 -26.16
C LEU A 579 -7.24 18.55 -26.24
N LYS A 580 -6.71 19.74 -26.55
CA LYS A 580 -5.28 19.98 -26.89
C LYS A 580 -4.24 19.59 -25.82
N ASN A 581 -4.66 19.18 -24.62
CA ASN A 581 -3.77 18.93 -23.48
C ASN A 581 -3.73 17.45 -23.02
N ILE A 582 -4.32 16.52 -23.76
CA ILE A 582 -4.26 15.09 -23.42
C ILE A 582 -2.94 14.49 -23.91
N LYS A 583 -1.98 14.32 -23.00
CA LYS A 583 -0.66 13.75 -23.31
C LYS A 583 -0.50 12.28 -22.89
N ASN A 584 -1.10 11.90 -21.76
CA ASN A 584 -1.01 10.56 -21.16
C ASN A 584 -2.38 9.92 -20.99
N THR A 585 -2.39 8.60 -20.89
CA THR A 585 -3.58 7.78 -20.62
C THR A 585 -4.20 8.03 -19.25
N ASP A 586 -3.45 8.48 -18.24
CA ASP A 586 -3.98 8.81 -16.90
C ASP A 586 -5.17 9.79 -16.94
N ASN A 587 -5.24 10.67 -17.94
CA ASN A 587 -6.33 11.63 -18.11
C ASN A 587 -7.62 11.00 -18.70
N LEU A 588 -7.57 9.72 -19.07
CA LEU A 588 -8.60 9.00 -19.84
C LEU A 588 -9.05 7.70 -19.13
N PHE A 589 -8.13 7.06 -18.40
CA PHE A 589 -8.35 5.75 -17.75
C PHE A 589 -8.51 5.88 -16.22
N ASN A 590 -9.49 6.65 -15.76
CA ASN A 590 -9.92 6.70 -14.34
C ASN A 590 -10.84 5.52 -13.95
N MET A 591 -10.62 4.38 -14.59
CA MET A 591 -11.59 3.30 -14.70
C MET A 591 -11.15 2.06 -13.94
N ARG A 592 -12.08 1.40 -13.25
CA ARG A 592 -11.84 0.08 -12.66
C ARG A 592 -12.44 -0.96 -13.59
N GLU A 593 -11.58 -1.78 -14.20
CA GLU A 593 -11.97 -2.59 -15.37
C GLU A 593 -12.27 -4.06 -15.04
N ASN A 594 -11.92 -4.49 -13.82
CA ASN A 594 -12.12 -5.85 -13.33
C ASN A 594 -12.91 -5.86 -12.02
N PRO A 595 -14.26 -5.86 -12.06
CA PRO A 595 -15.11 -5.88 -10.87
C PRO A 595 -14.83 -7.04 -9.92
N ILE A 596 -14.22 -8.13 -10.35
CA ILE A 596 -13.89 -9.25 -9.45
C ILE A 596 -12.94 -8.80 -8.33
N GLN A 597 -12.04 -7.86 -8.63
CA GLN A 597 -11.08 -7.29 -7.69
C GLN A 597 -11.72 -6.31 -6.70
N TYR A 598 -12.56 -5.40 -7.19
CA TYR A 598 -12.96 -4.21 -6.41
C TYR A 598 -14.45 -4.14 -6.05
N SER A 599 -15.31 -4.89 -6.73
CA SER A 599 -16.76 -4.72 -6.62
C SER A 599 -17.24 -5.16 -5.23
N ASN A 600 -17.89 -4.25 -4.50
CA ASN A 600 -18.29 -4.49 -3.11
C ASN A 600 -19.42 -5.54 -2.99
N VAL A 601 -20.24 -5.73 -4.03
CA VAL A 601 -21.22 -6.83 -4.07
C VAL A 601 -20.53 -8.19 -4.17
N LEU A 602 -19.29 -8.23 -4.67
CA LEU A 602 -18.44 -9.43 -4.71
C LEU A 602 -17.51 -9.54 -3.50
N HIS A 603 -17.63 -8.67 -2.48
CA HIS A 603 -16.82 -8.72 -1.28
C HIS A 603 -17.42 -9.66 -0.22
N LYS A 604 -16.59 -10.49 0.43
CA LYS A 604 -17.01 -11.60 1.32
C LYS A 604 -17.85 -11.18 2.52
N ARG A 605 -17.72 -9.93 3.00
CA ARG A 605 -18.53 -9.37 4.11
C ARG A 605 -19.74 -8.56 3.59
N LYS A 606 -19.54 -7.79 2.51
CA LYS A 606 -20.46 -6.73 2.08
C LYS A 606 -21.64 -7.26 1.25
N TYR A 607 -21.45 -8.35 0.50
CA TYR A 607 -22.49 -8.90 -0.39
C TYR A 607 -23.83 -9.18 0.32
N LYS A 608 -23.78 -9.46 1.63
CA LYS A 608 -24.96 -9.74 2.48
C LYS A 608 -25.87 -8.53 2.65
N LYS A 609 -25.34 -7.32 2.48
CA LYS A 609 -26.02 -6.03 2.69
C LYS A 609 -26.66 -5.48 1.42
N PHE A 610 -26.51 -6.16 0.29
CA PHE A 610 -27.20 -5.84 -0.95
C PHE A 610 -28.57 -6.51 -0.98
N LYS A 611 -29.55 -5.84 -1.61
CA LYS A 611 -30.78 -6.49 -2.03
C LYS A 611 -30.43 -7.33 -3.27
N LEU A 612 -30.74 -8.62 -3.21
CA LEU A 612 -30.37 -9.58 -4.26
C LEU A 612 -31.62 -10.31 -4.75
N SER A 613 -31.77 -10.41 -6.07
CA SER A 613 -32.85 -11.15 -6.71
C SER A 613 -32.34 -11.90 -7.94
N PHE A 614 -32.91 -13.07 -8.22
CA PHE A 614 -32.74 -13.69 -9.53
C PHE A 614 -33.54 -12.92 -10.56
N ILE A 615 -32.98 -12.79 -11.77
CA ILE A 615 -33.67 -12.26 -12.94
C ILE A 615 -33.54 -13.27 -14.06
N GLU A 616 -34.58 -13.41 -14.88
CA GLU A 616 -34.49 -14.18 -16.13
C GLU A 616 -33.76 -13.36 -17.19
N SER A 617 -32.69 -13.92 -17.77
CA SER A 617 -32.11 -13.32 -18.97
C SER A 617 -33.02 -13.58 -20.17
N LYS A 618 -33.12 -12.57 -21.04
CA LYS A 618 -33.78 -12.70 -22.35
C LYS A 618 -32.83 -13.24 -23.42
N ASP A 619 -31.54 -13.36 -23.09
CA ASP A 619 -30.52 -13.90 -23.98
C ASP A 619 -30.48 -15.44 -23.84
N PRO A 620 -30.74 -16.21 -24.92
CA PRO A 620 -30.66 -17.66 -24.88
C PRO A 620 -29.29 -18.20 -24.45
N GLU A 621 -28.22 -17.45 -24.71
CA GLU A 621 -26.85 -17.82 -24.33
C GLU A 621 -26.63 -17.80 -22.81
N ASP A 622 -27.50 -17.12 -22.05
CA ASP A 622 -27.42 -17.04 -20.59
C ASP A 622 -28.22 -18.18 -19.89
N SER A 623 -28.77 -19.13 -20.64
CA SER A 623 -29.66 -20.18 -20.10
C SER A 623 -29.00 -21.08 -19.04
N ASN A 624 -27.68 -21.25 -19.09
CA ASN A 624 -26.88 -21.98 -18.11
C ASN A 624 -26.26 -21.07 -17.02
N LEU A 625 -26.74 -19.83 -16.88
CA LEU A 625 -26.23 -18.86 -15.93
C LEU A 625 -27.27 -18.55 -14.85
N TYR A 626 -26.80 -18.35 -13.62
CA TYR A 626 -27.53 -17.58 -12.63
C TYR A 626 -27.33 -16.11 -12.92
N VAL A 627 -28.42 -15.36 -13.13
CA VAL A 627 -28.37 -13.90 -13.25
C VAL A 627 -28.92 -13.28 -11.98
N ILE A 628 -28.04 -12.63 -11.22
CA ILE A 628 -28.36 -12.00 -9.95
C ILE A 628 -28.32 -10.50 -10.13
N ALA A 629 -29.47 -9.85 -9.98
CA ALA A 629 -29.49 -8.41 -9.80
C ALA A 629 -29.15 -8.02 -8.37
N PHE A 630 -28.47 -6.90 -8.24
CA PHE A 630 -28.15 -6.31 -6.96
C PHE A 630 -28.48 -4.82 -6.95
N GLU A 631 -28.84 -4.32 -5.78
CA GLU A 631 -28.90 -2.90 -5.49
C GLU A 631 -28.59 -2.65 -4.01
N THR A 632 -28.14 -1.44 -3.70
CA THR A 632 -27.93 -0.99 -2.32
C THR A 632 -28.49 0.41 -2.11
N GLU A 633 -29.07 0.64 -0.93
CA GLU A 633 -29.49 1.97 -0.46
C GLU A 633 -28.34 2.71 0.23
N ARG A 634 -27.20 2.05 0.44
CA ARG A 634 -26.00 2.61 1.05
C ARG A 634 -25.20 3.35 -0.01
N LEU A 635 -25.16 4.67 0.10
CA LEU A 635 -24.61 5.57 -0.92
C LEU A 635 -23.11 5.85 -0.77
N GLY A 636 -22.52 5.46 0.37
CA GLY A 636 -21.13 5.75 0.73
C GLY A 636 -20.10 4.89 0.01
N TRP A 637 -18.83 5.32 0.08
CA TRP A 637 -17.69 4.70 -0.59
C TRP A 637 -17.55 3.21 -0.27
N ASN A 638 -17.80 2.82 0.98
CA ASN A 638 -17.67 1.43 1.43
C ASN A 638 -18.54 0.43 0.64
N TYR A 639 -19.62 0.90 0.01
CA TYR A 639 -20.52 0.10 -0.79
C TYR A 639 -20.46 0.42 -2.26
N THR A 640 -20.22 1.68 -2.63
CA THR A 640 -20.32 2.16 -4.01
C THR A 640 -18.96 2.27 -4.69
N ASN A 641 -17.84 2.35 -3.96
CA ASN A 641 -16.54 2.76 -4.49
C ASN A 641 -16.56 4.14 -5.19
N LYS A 642 -17.50 5.02 -4.81
CA LYS A 642 -17.63 6.40 -5.31
C LYS A 642 -17.54 7.37 -4.15
N VAL A 643 -16.77 8.44 -4.34
CA VAL A 643 -16.62 9.52 -3.34
C VAL A 643 -17.95 10.23 -3.16
N ASP A 644 -18.63 10.50 -4.27
CA ASP A 644 -19.95 11.09 -4.27
C ASP A 644 -21.04 10.07 -3.93
N PRO A 645 -22.04 10.45 -3.11
CA PRO A 645 -23.21 9.63 -2.83
C PRO A 645 -23.86 9.15 -4.11
N SER A 646 -23.84 7.83 -4.30
CA SER A 646 -24.30 7.20 -5.54
C SER A 646 -25.19 6.01 -5.23
N ARG A 647 -26.34 5.90 -5.90
CA ARG A 647 -27.07 4.62 -5.94
C ARG A 647 -26.24 3.63 -6.74
N TYR A 648 -26.01 2.45 -6.19
CA TYR A 648 -25.21 1.41 -6.83
C TYR A 648 -26.05 0.16 -7.05
N SER A 649 -26.13 -0.28 -8.30
CA SER A 649 -26.91 -1.44 -8.72
C SER A 649 -26.28 -2.13 -9.92
N GLY A 650 -26.81 -3.28 -10.31
CA GLY A 650 -26.26 -4.01 -11.44
C GLY A 650 -26.71 -5.47 -11.52
N ARG A 651 -25.97 -6.25 -12.29
CA ARG A 651 -26.21 -7.68 -12.51
C ARG A 651 -24.92 -8.48 -12.55
N ILE A 652 -24.94 -9.67 -11.97
CA ILE A 652 -23.83 -10.61 -11.95
C ILE A 652 -24.32 -11.90 -12.60
N TYR A 653 -23.57 -12.38 -13.59
CA TYR A 653 -23.86 -13.61 -14.32
C TYR A 653 -22.86 -14.65 -13.87
N ILE A 654 -23.36 -15.78 -13.36
CA ILE A 654 -22.57 -16.82 -12.71
C ILE A 654 -22.90 -18.14 -13.37
N ASN A 655 -21.89 -18.86 -13.86
CA ASN A 655 -22.08 -20.19 -14.44
C ASN A 655 -22.66 -21.17 -13.40
N GLN A 656 -23.70 -21.92 -13.78
CA GLN A 656 -24.42 -22.80 -12.85
C GLN A 656 -23.60 -24.02 -12.39
N ASP A 657 -22.65 -24.48 -13.19
CA ASP A 657 -21.88 -25.71 -12.92
C ASP A 657 -20.69 -25.43 -12.00
N ASN A 658 -19.89 -24.41 -12.32
CA ASN A 658 -18.63 -24.13 -11.63
C ASN A 658 -18.65 -22.86 -10.76
N TYR A 659 -19.74 -22.08 -10.79
CA TYR A 659 -19.88 -20.78 -10.12
C TYR A 659 -18.88 -19.70 -10.57
N ALA A 660 -18.32 -19.82 -11.78
CA ALA A 660 -17.47 -18.78 -12.35
C ALA A 660 -18.28 -17.51 -12.65
N ILE A 661 -17.70 -16.35 -12.37
CA ILE A 661 -18.32 -15.06 -12.68
C ILE A 661 -18.01 -14.74 -14.15
N VAL A 662 -18.99 -14.87 -15.03
CA VAL A 662 -18.77 -14.75 -16.49
C VAL A 662 -19.10 -13.37 -17.03
N LYS A 663 -19.91 -12.59 -16.31
CA LYS A 663 -20.21 -11.20 -16.66
C LYS A 663 -20.64 -10.41 -15.43
N VAL A 664 -20.21 -9.15 -15.37
CA VAL A 664 -20.64 -8.20 -14.35
C VAL A 664 -21.05 -6.91 -15.04
N VAL A 665 -22.24 -6.43 -14.73
CA VAL A 665 -22.76 -5.13 -15.15
C VAL A 665 -22.94 -4.30 -13.89
N GLU A 666 -22.35 -3.12 -13.86
CA GLU A 666 -22.44 -2.20 -12.72
C GLU A 666 -23.00 -0.85 -13.17
N THR A 667 -23.79 -0.23 -12.31
CA THR A 667 -24.42 1.07 -12.56
C THR A 667 -24.34 1.94 -11.32
N TRP A 668 -23.88 3.17 -11.48
CA TRP A 668 -23.89 4.20 -10.46
C TRP A 668 -24.71 5.39 -10.92
N GLU A 669 -25.57 5.90 -10.05
CA GLU A 669 -26.39 7.09 -10.31
C GLU A 669 -26.26 8.06 -9.14
N SER A 670 -25.82 9.29 -9.42
CA SER A 670 -25.64 10.34 -8.41
C SER A 670 -26.41 11.59 -8.79
N THR A 671 -27.01 12.24 -7.79
CA THR A 671 -27.68 13.53 -7.90
C THR A 671 -27.16 14.44 -6.79
N LEU A 672 -26.42 15.48 -7.16
CA LEU A 672 -25.70 16.36 -6.26
C LEU A 672 -26.27 17.79 -6.38
N ASP A 673 -26.84 18.31 -5.30
CA ASP A 673 -27.36 19.68 -5.27
C ASP A 673 -26.25 20.71 -5.02
N ALA A 674 -26.57 21.98 -5.23
CA ALA A 674 -25.64 23.10 -5.01
C ALA A 674 -25.02 23.08 -3.60
N LYS A 675 -25.80 22.72 -2.58
CA LYS A 675 -25.33 22.71 -1.18
C LYS A 675 -24.27 21.64 -0.96
N TYR A 676 -24.49 20.43 -1.49
CA TYR A 676 -23.50 19.36 -1.45
C TYR A 676 -22.24 19.76 -2.21
N LEU A 677 -22.38 20.26 -3.43
CA LEU A 677 -21.25 20.68 -4.27
C LEU A 677 -20.40 21.75 -3.58
N GLU A 678 -21.02 22.80 -3.03
CA GLU A 678 -20.34 23.85 -2.28
C GLU A 678 -19.63 23.32 -1.02
N SER A 679 -20.20 22.30 -0.37
CA SER A 679 -19.59 21.71 0.83
C SER A 679 -18.37 20.84 0.50
N MET A 680 -18.45 20.01 -0.54
CA MET A 680 -17.43 19.02 -0.88
C MET A 680 -16.33 19.59 -1.78
N TYR A 681 -16.68 20.53 -2.66
CA TYR A 681 -15.78 21.12 -3.66
C TYR A 681 -15.63 22.63 -3.49
N LYS A 682 -15.71 23.14 -2.25
CA LYS A 682 -15.68 24.56 -1.89
C LYS A 682 -14.60 25.40 -2.60
N TYR A 683 -13.45 24.80 -2.89
CA TYR A 683 -12.30 25.47 -3.50
C TYR A 683 -12.21 25.33 -5.03
N ASP A 684 -13.09 24.53 -5.63
CA ASP A 684 -13.20 24.40 -7.08
C ASP A 684 -14.10 25.50 -7.64
N ASN A 685 -13.50 26.49 -8.29
CA ASN A 685 -14.27 27.57 -8.90
C ASN A 685 -15.15 27.11 -10.08
N SER A 686 -14.90 25.94 -10.66
CA SER A 686 -15.66 25.40 -11.79
C SER A 686 -17.08 24.95 -11.42
N ILE A 687 -17.31 24.67 -10.14
CA ILE A 687 -18.63 24.28 -9.63
C ILE A 687 -19.51 25.47 -9.24
N LYS A 688 -18.95 26.69 -9.23
CA LYS A 688 -19.71 27.91 -8.90
C LYS A 688 -20.85 28.08 -9.89
N ASN A 689 -22.03 28.42 -9.37
CA ASN A 689 -23.27 28.59 -10.11
C ASN A 689 -23.89 27.30 -10.69
N ILE A 690 -23.36 26.11 -10.36
CA ILE A 690 -24.06 24.85 -10.65
C ILE A 690 -25.18 24.67 -9.62
N ALA A 691 -26.41 24.54 -10.10
CA ALA A 691 -27.58 24.28 -9.26
C ALA A 691 -27.74 22.77 -8.97
N LEU A 692 -27.40 21.92 -9.94
CA LEU A 692 -27.56 20.48 -9.87
C LEU A 692 -26.53 19.79 -10.77
N THR A 693 -25.90 18.73 -10.27
CA THR A 693 -25.15 17.77 -11.08
C THR A 693 -25.86 16.41 -11.01
N THR A 694 -26.14 15.83 -12.18
CA THR A 694 -26.54 14.42 -12.27
C THR A 694 -25.46 13.64 -13.00
N ALA A 695 -25.20 12.41 -12.56
CA ALA A 695 -24.28 11.53 -13.27
C ALA A 695 -24.80 10.09 -13.27
N LYS A 696 -24.57 9.40 -14.38
CA LYS A 696 -24.83 7.97 -14.55
C LYS A 696 -23.62 7.30 -15.18
N ASP A 697 -23.05 6.37 -14.45
CA ASP A 697 -21.93 5.55 -14.88
C ASP A 697 -22.40 4.10 -15.06
N GLU A 698 -22.05 3.47 -16.16
CA GLU A 698 -22.37 2.07 -16.48
C GLU A 698 -21.10 1.36 -16.95
N SER A 699 -20.74 0.26 -16.29
CA SER A 699 -19.64 -0.61 -16.74
C SER A 699 -20.16 -2.02 -17.02
N THR A 700 -19.54 -2.70 -17.97
CA THR A 700 -19.77 -4.12 -18.24
C THR A 700 -18.44 -4.80 -18.46
N SER A 701 -18.20 -5.90 -17.77
CA SER A 701 -17.03 -6.75 -17.92
C SER A 701 -17.48 -8.17 -18.24
N ILE A 702 -16.88 -8.80 -19.25
CA ILE A 702 -17.19 -10.15 -19.68
C ILE A 702 -15.93 -11.02 -19.55
N TYR A 703 -16.11 -12.22 -19.03
CA TYR A 703 -15.06 -13.19 -18.76
C TYR A 703 -15.35 -14.51 -19.46
N LYS A 704 -14.33 -15.10 -20.08
CA LYS A 704 -14.43 -16.37 -20.81
C LYS A 704 -13.21 -17.23 -20.51
N ASP A 705 -13.42 -18.55 -20.52
CA ASP A 705 -12.31 -19.51 -20.53
C ASP A 705 -11.72 -19.59 -21.95
N ILE A 706 -10.87 -18.61 -22.28
CA ILE A 706 -10.27 -18.51 -23.61
C ILE A 706 -9.00 -19.37 -23.75
N LEU A 707 -8.42 -19.82 -22.63
CA LEU A 707 -7.23 -20.68 -22.61
C LEU A 707 -7.58 -22.17 -22.48
N ASN A 708 -8.84 -22.50 -22.19
CA ASN A 708 -9.34 -23.84 -21.89
C ASN A 708 -8.59 -24.48 -20.70
N ASP A 709 -8.26 -23.67 -19.70
CA ASP A 709 -7.57 -24.11 -18.48
C ASP A 709 -8.48 -24.12 -17.25
N GLY A 710 -9.79 -23.94 -17.46
CA GLY A 710 -10.81 -23.87 -16.41
C GLY A 710 -10.91 -22.50 -15.74
N ARG A 711 -10.12 -21.49 -16.15
CA ARG A 711 -10.16 -20.14 -15.60
C ARG A 711 -10.77 -19.15 -16.58
N TYR A 712 -11.49 -18.17 -16.05
CA TYR A 712 -12.21 -17.18 -16.83
C TYR A 712 -11.47 -15.84 -16.81
N TYR A 713 -11.08 -15.41 -18.00
CA TYR A 713 -10.29 -14.21 -18.25
C TYR A 713 -11.16 -13.10 -18.85
N ALA A 714 -10.92 -11.85 -18.47
CA ALA A 714 -11.61 -10.70 -19.04
C ALA A 714 -11.32 -10.62 -20.55
N THR A 715 -12.37 -10.60 -21.37
CA THR A 715 -12.27 -10.47 -22.83
C THR A 715 -12.84 -9.16 -23.33
N ASN A 716 -13.80 -8.59 -22.61
CA ASN A 716 -14.45 -7.35 -22.98
C ASN A 716 -14.66 -6.47 -21.75
N PHE A 717 -14.44 -5.18 -21.94
CA PHE A 717 -14.77 -4.15 -20.97
C PHE A 717 -15.38 -2.96 -21.71
N SER A 718 -16.60 -2.57 -21.35
CA SER A 718 -17.22 -1.36 -21.85
C SER A 718 -17.60 -0.45 -20.68
N PHE A 719 -17.46 0.85 -20.88
CA PHE A 719 -17.89 1.87 -19.95
C PHE A 719 -18.57 3.02 -20.64
N ARG A 720 -19.59 3.55 -19.96
CA ARG A 720 -20.24 4.80 -20.31
C ARG A 720 -20.42 5.64 -19.06
N SER A 721 -19.96 6.89 -19.09
CA SER A 721 -20.26 7.91 -18.08
C SER A 721 -21.03 9.02 -18.75
N HIS A 722 -22.15 9.44 -18.18
CA HIS A 722 -22.90 10.61 -18.59
C HIS A 722 -23.07 11.53 -17.39
N ARG A 723 -22.54 12.75 -17.48
CA ARG A 723 -22.68 13.79 -16.47
C ARG A 723 -23.38 15.00 -17.06
N GLU A 724 -24.37 15.53 -16.37
CA GLU A 724 -25.07 16.77 -16.73
C GLU A 724 -25.02 17.76 -15.56
N ASN A 725 -24.54 18.96 -15.83
CA ASN A 725 -24.58 20.10 -14.92
C ASN A 725 -25.70 21.05 -15.36
N THR A 726 -26.64 21.32 -14.47
CA THR A 726 -27.63 22.39 -14.62
C THR A 726 -27.18 23.61 -13.84
N TYR A 727 -27.03 24.74 -14.50
CA TYR A 727 -26.60 26.00 -13.90
C TYR A 727 -27.80 26.77 -13.33
N GLN A 728 -27.54 27.72 -12.43
CA GLN A 728 -28.58 28.54 -11.80
C GLN A 728 -29.39 29.38 -12.80
N ASN A 729 -28.83 29.69 -13.97
CA ASN A 729 -29.53 30.37 -15.07
C ASN A 729 -30.40 29.42 -15.92
N GLY A 730 -30.45 28.13 -15.60
CA GLY A 730 -31.17 27.09 -16.35
C GLY A 730 -30.41 26.48 -17.53
N GLU A 731 -29.21 26.97 -17.84
CA GLU A 731 -28.35 26.38 -18.86
C GLU A 731 -27.91 24.97 -18.44
N LYS A 732 -27.75 24.07 -19.42
CA LYS A 732 -27.28 22.71 -19.20
C LYS A 732 -26.03 22.45 -20.01
N ASN A 733 -25.03 21.85 -19.36
CA ASN A 733 -23.87 21.30 -20.04
C ASN A 733 -23.71 19.84 -19.67
N ASN A 734 -23.58 18.97 -20.67
CA ASN A 734 -23.36 17.56 -20.49
C ASN A 734 -22.01 17.10 -21.06
N PHE A 735 -21.48 16.06 -20.44
CA PHE A 735 -20.28 15.35 -20.86
C PHE A 735 -20.59 13.87 -20.87
N THR A 736 -20.28 13.19 -21.97
CA THR A 736 -20.42 11.74 -22.07
C THR A 736 -19.10 11.12 -22.49
N ASP A 737 -18.60 10.21 -21.66
CA ASP A 737 -17.42 9.40 -21.94
C ASP A 737 -17.86 7.99 -22.33
N TYR A 738 -17.25 7.45 -23.38
CA TYR A 738 -17.47 6.09 -23.83
C TYR A 738 -16.14 5.40 -24.06
N VAL A 739 -16.00 4.20 -23.49
CA VAL A 739 -14.86 3.33 -23.68
C VAL A 739 -15.38 1.94 -24.02
N ASP A 740 -14.89 1.37 -25.11
CA ASP A 740 -15.10 -0.03 -25.45
C ASP A 740 -13.76 -0.71 -25.67
N SER A 741 -13.53 -1.82 -24.98
CA SER A 741 -12.23 -2.49 -24.92
C SER A 741 -12.36 -3.99 -25.12
N HIS A 742 -11.42 -4.52 -25.90
CA HIS A 742 -11.28 -5.93 -26.21
C HIS A 742 -9.90 -6.41 -25.76
N LEU A 743 -9.89 -7.44 -24.92
CA LEU A 743 -8.69 -8.01 -24.31
C LEU A 743 -8.44 -9.40 -24.92
N PHE A 744 -7.23 -9.62 -25.42
CA PHE A 744 -6.84 -10.84 -26.13
C PHE A 744 -5.32 -11.09 -25.98
N ASP A 745 -4.79 -12.14 -26.64
CA ASP A 745 -3.39 -12.57 -26.52
C ASP A 745 -2.93 -12.76 -25.07
N ILE A 746 -3.77 -13.40 -24.26
CA ILE A 746 -3.50 -13.59 -22.84
C ILE A 746 -2.35 -14.57 -22.64
N LYS A 747 -1.39 -14.20 -21.79
CA LYS A 747 -0.23 -15.00 -21.42
C LYS A 747 -0.10 -15.10 -19.90
N THR A 748 0.02 -16.33 -19.40
CA THR A 748 0.24 -16.67 -17.99
C THR A 748 1.68 -17.14 -17.72
N ILE A 749 2.46 -17.41 -18.78
CA ILE A 749 3.85 -17.87 -18.72
C ILE A 749 4.76 -16.79 -19.30
N ASN A 750 5.94 -16.59 -18.71
CA ASN A 750 6.91 -15.56 -19.10
C ASN A 750 6.30 -14.16 -19.12
N VAL A 751 5.53 -13.85 -18.07
CA VAL A 751 4.83 -12.58 -17.93
C VAL A 751 5.84 -11.45 -17.70
N GLU A 752 5.84 -10.47 -18.59
CA GLU A 752 6.60 -9.23 -18.47
C GLU A 752 5.85 -8.25 -17.57
N ARG A 753 6.48 -7.86 -16.47
CA ARG A 753 5.95 -6.81 -15.61
C ARG A 753 6.01 -5.46 -16.32
N ILE A 754 4.89 -4.76 -16.31
CA ILE A 754 4.82 -3.36 -16.75
C ILE A 754 4.69 -2.50 -15.49
N ASP A 755 5.59 -1.54 -15.32
CA ASP A 755 5.56 -0.71 -14.11
C ASP A 755 4.39 0.28 -14.08
N HIS A 756 3.97 0.65 -12.88
CA HIS A 756 2.91 1.64 -12.69
C HIS A 756 3.28 3.05 -13.21
N GLU A 757 2.27 3.70 -13.80
CA GLU A 757 2.36 4.88 -14.68
C GLU A 757 3.01 6.10 -14.02
N TYR A 758 2.80 6.31 -12.71
CA TYR A 758 3.30 7.49 -11.98
C TYR A 758 4.83 7.63 -12.04
N GLN A 759 5.56 6.53 -12.27
CA GLN A 759 7.01 6.49 -12.26
C GLN A 759 7.66 6.41 -13.66
N LYS A 760 6.88 6.12 -14.73
CA LYS A 760 7.39 5.99 -16.13
C LYS A 760 6.36 6.51 -17.14
N ARG A 761 5.93 7.78 -16.99
CA ARG A 761 4.95 8.43 -17.89
C ARG A 761 5.30 8.37 -19.38
N ASN A 762 6.57 8.16 -19.72
CA ASN A 762 6.97 8.01 -21.13
C ASN A 762 6.28 6.82 -21.82
N LYS A 763 6.01 5.70 -21.13
CA LYS A 763 5.39 4.51 -21.73
C LYS A 763 3.89 4.68 -22.02
N THR A 764 3.26 5.66 -21.40
CA THR A 764 1.83 6.00 -21.50
C THR A 764 1.56 7.21 -22.39
N LEU A 765 2.61 7.85 -22.92
CA LEU A 765 2.47 8.99 -23.83
C LEU A 765 1.78 8.53 -25.12
N LEU A 766 0.65 9.13 -25.43
CA LEU A 766 -0.10 8.83 -26.65
C LEU A 766 0.68 9.26 -27.90
N ASP A 767 1.37 10.40 -27.82
CA ASP A 767 2.14 10.96 -28.94
C ASP A 767 3.53 10.33 -29.10
N ARG A 768 3.95 9.43 -28.19
CA ARG A 768 5.22 8.68 -28.33
C ARG A 768 5.18 7.77 -29.55
N VAL A 769 4.00 7.24 -29.88
CA VAL A 769 3.84 6.31 -30.99
C VAL A 769 3.36 7.07 -32.21
N SER A 770 4.18 7.09 -33.26
CA SER A 770 3.77 7.65 -34.55
C SER A 770 2.67 6.81 -35.19
N TYR A 771 1.69 7.47 -35.80
CA TYR A 771 0.61 6.79 -36.51
C TYR A 771 1.16 5.91 -37.64
N ASN A 772 0.82 4.63 -37.63
CA ASN A 772 1.19 3.66 -38.66
C ASN A 772 -0.07 3.20 -39.41
N GLN A 773 -0.29 3.74 -40.61
CA GLN A 773 -1.46 3.44 -41.43
C GLN A 773 -1.52 1.97 -41.88
N GLU A 774 -0.38 1.39 -42.26
CA GLU A 774 -0.30 0.00 -42.71
C GLU A 774 -0.68 -0.96 -41.58
N PHE A 775 -0.14 -0.71 -40.38
CA PHE A 775 -0.50 -1.47 -39.17
C PHE A 775 -2.01 -1.47 -38.94
N TRP A 776 -2.65 -0.29 -38.90
CA TRP A 776 -4.08 -0.20 -38.59
C TRP A 776 -4.95 -0.83 -39.68
N ASN A 777 -4.58 -0.69 -40.95
CA ASN A 777 -5.27 -1.35 -42.06
C ASN A 777 -5.21 -2.88 -41.93
N ASN A 778 -4.04 -3.43 -41.63
CA ASN A 778 -3.86 -4.88 -41.44
C ASN A 778 -4.58 -5.37 -40.18
N PHE A 779 -4.45 -4.64 -39.06
CA PHE A 779 -5.11 -4.97 -37.81
C PHE A 779 -6.63 -5.09 -37.97
N PHE A 780 -7.28 -4.13 -38.64
CA PHE A 780 -8.73 -4.18 -38.87
C PHE A 780 -9.14 -5.21 -39.93
N LYS A 781 -8.25 -5.56 -40.87
CA LYS A 781 -8.50 -6.67 -41.80
C LYS A 781 -8.54 -8.01 -41.08
N GLU A 782 -7.63 -8.21 -40.13
CA GLU A 782 -7.54 -9.43 -39.31
C GLU A 782 -8.58 -9.45 -38.19
N ASN A 783 -9.01 -8.27 -37.72
CA ASN A 783 -9.95 -8.09 -36.62
C ASN A 783 -11.17 -7.27 -37.03
N SER A 784 -11.85 -7.70 -38.08
CA SER A 784 -12.99 -6.98 -38.68
C SER A 784 -14.13 -6.70 -37.70
N GLN A 785 -14.23 -7.47 -36.60
CA GLN A 785 -15.17 -7.23 -35.52
C GLN A 785 -14.98 -5.87 -34.81
N TYR A 786 -13.80 -5.25 -34.89
CA TYR A 786 -13.49 -3.97 -34.23
C TYR A 786 -13.73 -2.73 -35.11
N LEU A 787 -14.22 -2.90 -36.35
CA LEU A 787 -14.55 -1.81 -37.28
C LEU A 787 -15.91 -1.15 -37.03
N LYS A 788 -16.77 -1.78 -36.23
CA LYS A 788 -18.19 -1.40 -36.07
C LYS A 788 -18.42 -0.39 -34.96
#